data_AF-A0A077DGV3-F1
#
_entry.id   AF-A0A077DGV3-F1
#
_cell.length_a   1.000
_cell.length_b   1.000
_cell.length_c   1.000
_cell.angle_alpha   90.00
_cell.angle_beta   90.00
_cell.angle_gamma   90.00
#
_symmetry.space_group_name_H-M   'P 1'
#
loop_
_entity.id
_entity.type
_entity.pdbx_description
1 polymer ?
#
loop_
_entity_poly.entity_id
_entity_poly.type
_entity_poly.pdbx_seq_one_letter_code
_entity_poly.pdbx_strand_id
1 'polypeptide(L)'
;MKRTLKLSLLVSVLSVAYQVYAADLTAVEVDKSASVNQQPVLLKTDSGVVQVNIAQTTASGVSVNQFKTFNVGKDNLILNNSAVASQTELAGWVAGNEALAKGAEAKIIINQVNSDRPSELNGYIEVAGKRADVVIANESGIQVNHAGFINASKVTLTTGAPKLNAQGNIEGYDVAKGTIQIEEGGTLDTEKSDYTHIISKAVEVRGKVLAKDLRVVAGENEVDPSGQVVKRSNAESATVGIDTKALGGMYANKITLVTTDRGAGVNNAGDIRGNEITIDANGNLINTGTLIAQDHLDIKVSGDVTNSASQSEENIRSGGTLRVTAGGKIHNKGKIESVGHMQMTAGGDLVNEQTIQTSGKLVAKAGGKVVNKGTIQSNADMDITAKDSVENEKLIRSSARLSINSQSGKIVNAGTIQAGQSLNLTSHDGIDNEQGVIQALHVSTRNHDENNVAVTFNGSERFVAQDAVRVDAQQENEALKLLVSRQVNLSNVPNEETSEEEQNNIGGLTGIKELSVSYAEENAQIELTAQNLIGNMSARPFEISSSDGRYEIQTDPKYTQYRQWLGSDYMLELLSIDPQQVLARLGDAYFEQVIIAEQLKQLRKNASANMSPNVLETEIKSMMEQGVKFALQENGKVKVGMPLTTSQESSLKHDIVWLVKDEVLLPGANSPVAVLYPKVYLAPKSVKLTRN
;
A
#
# COMPACT_ATOMS: atom_id res chain seq x y z
N MET A 1 -43.67 -20.42 -26.84
CA MET A 1 -42.74 -19.43 -27.43
C MET A 1 -41.34 -19.75 -26.89
N LYS A 2 -40.54 -20.49 -27.66
CA LYS A 2 -39.20 -20.95 -27.25
C LYS A 2 -38.21 -19.79 -27.40
N ARG A 3 -37.65 -19.29 -26.30
CA ARG A 3 -36.50 -18.36 -26.32
C ARG A 3 -35.24 -19.16 -26.03
N THR A 4 -34.45 -19.35 -27.07
CA THR A 4 -33.09 -19.89 -27.09
C THR A 4 -32.12 -18.91 -26.40
N LEU A 5 -31.51 -19.33 -25.30
CA LEU A 5 -30.24 -18.74 -24.82
C LEU A 5 -29.10 -19.42 -25.59
N LYS A 6 -28.39 -18.65 -26.42
CA LYS A 6 -27.06 -19.03 -26.90
C LYS A 6 -26.04 -18.57 -25.85
N LEU A 7 -25.47 -19.50 -25.11
CA LEU A 7 -24.31 -19.26 -24.26
C LEU A 7 -23.06 -19.53 -25.11
N SER A 8 -22.31 -18.47 -25.43
CA SER A 8 -21.03 -18.55 -26.15
C SER A 8 -19.92 -19.00 -25.20
N LEU A 9 -19.65 -20.30 -25.19
CA LEU A 9 -18.46 -20.88 -24.59
C LEU A 9 -17.34 -20.84 -25.64
N LEU A 10 -16.47 -19.84 -25.61
CA LEU A 10 -15.24 -19.83 -26.42
C LEU A 10 -14.09 -20.35 -25.54
N VAL A 11 -14.02 -21.66 -25.37
CA VAL A 11 -12.80 -22.34 -24.90
C VAL A 11 -11.99 -22.67 -26.14
N SER A 12 -11.00 -21.84 -26.45
CA SER A 12 -10.00 -22.17 -27.47
C SER A 12 -8.99 -23.15 -26.88
N VAL A 13 -9.28 -24.45 -27.00
CA VAL A 13 -8.25 -25.49 -26.86
C VAL A 13 -7.43 -25.48 -28.15
N LEU A 14 -6.28 -24.82 -28.14
CA LEU A 14 -5.27 -25.03 -29.17
C LEU A 14 -4.41 -26.24 -28.74
N SER A 15 -4.93 -27.44 -28.99
CA SER A 15 -4.15 -28.67 -28.89
C SER A 15 -3.25 -28.77 -30.12
N VAL A 16 -2.05 -28.20 -30.05
CA VAL A 16 -0.98 -28.50 -31.01
C VAL A 16 -0.41 -29.86 -30.64
N ALA A 17 -0.59 -30.84 -31.52
CA ALA A 17 0.07 -32.13 -31.40
C ALA A 17 1.59 -31.90 -31.55
N TYR A 18 2.35 -32.03 -30.46
CA TYR A 18 3.81 -32.15 -30.52
C TYR A 18 4.15 -33.50 -31.15
N GLN A 19 4.56 -33.49 -32.42
CA GLN A 19 5.33 -34.60 -32.95
C GLN A 19 6.73 -34.50 -32.35
N VAL A 20 7.10 -35.51 -31.55
CA VAL A 20 8.47 -35.69 -31.06
C VAL A 20 9.33 -36.09 -32.26
N TYR A 21 9.93 -35.12 -32.92
CA TYR A 21 11.08 -35.38 -33.78
C TYR A 21 12.28 -35.55 -32.85
N ALA A 22 12.66 -36.81 -32.57
CA ALA A 22 13.98 -37.11 -32.08
C ALA A 22 14.98 -36.89 -33.22
N ALA A 23 15.25 -35.62 -33.53
CA ALA A 23 16.40 -35.25 -34.34
C ALA A 23 17.61 -35.21 -33.42
N ASP A 24 18.69 -35.86 -33.84
CA ASP A 24 20.01 -35.72 -33.25
C ASP A 24 20.47 -34.26 -33.46
N LEU A 25 20.09 -33.37 -32.53
CA LEU A 25 20.36 -31.94 -32.64
C LEU A 25 21.83 -31.72 -32.28
N THR A 26 22.64 -31.35 -33.27
CA THR A 26 23.92 -30.69 -32.99
C THR A 26 23.64 -29.47 -32.13
N ALA A 27 24.05 -29.52 -30.85
CA ALA A 27 23.70 -28.50 -29.86
C ALA A 27 24.13 -27.10 -30.29
N VAL A 28 25.27 -26.96 -30.96
CA VAL A 28 25.78 -25.66 -31.42
C VAL A 28 26.31 -25.78 -32.85
N GLU A 29 25.91 -24.86 -33.71
CA GLU A 29 26.33 -24.77 -35.11
C GLU A 29 26.64 -23.32 -35.48
N VAL A 30 27.86 -23.05 -35.94
CA VAL A 30 28.33 -21.71 -36.32
C VAL A 30 27.70 -21.27 -37.64
N ASP A 31 27.27 -20.01 -37.71
CA ASP A 31 26.78 -19.44 -38.97
C ASP A 31 27.95 -19.14 -39.91
N LYS A 32 28.20 -20.05 -40.85
CA LYS A 32 29.26 -19.89 -41.86
C LYS A 32 28.97 -18.79 -42.89
N SER A 33 27.75 -18.26 -42.95
CA SER A 33 27.42 -17.10 -43.79
C SER A 33 27.76 -15.76 -43.13
N ALA A 34 28.01 -15.74 -41.82
CA ALA A 34 28.45 -14.53 -41.11
C ALA A 34 29.88 -14.12 -41.48
N SER A 35 30.27 -12.89 -41.14
CA SER A 35 31.64 -12.43 -41.31
C SER A 35 32.63 -13.34 -40.54
N VAL A 36 33.80 -13.62 -41.09
CA VAL A 36 34.80 -14.54 -40.48
C VAL A 36 35.13 -14.14 -39.04
N ASN A 37 35.23 -12.85 -38.76
CA ASN A 37 35.50 -12.32 -37.41
C ASN A 37 34.33 -12.42 -36.43
N GLN A 38 33.20 -13.00 -36.86
CA GLN A 38 32.02 -13.29 -36.04
C GLN A 38 31.73 -14.80 -35.99
N GLN A 39 32.59 -15.62 -36.58
CA GLN A 39 32.49 -17.08 -36.55
C GLN A 39 33.35 -17.60 -35.41
N PRO A 40 32.78 -18.00 -34.26
CA PRO A 40 33.57 -18.62 -33.20
C PRO A 40 34.10 -19.98 -33.63
N VAL A 41 35.08 -20.49 -32.87
CA VAL A 41 35.61 -21.85 -33.05
C VAL A 41 34.99 -22.75 -32.00
N LEU A 42 34.42 -23.88 -32.45
CA LEU A 42 33.86 -24.90 -31.56
C LEU A 42 34.92 -25.97 -31.30
N LEU A 43 35.13 -26.29 -30.03
CA LEU A 43 36.00 -27.35 -29.54
C LEU A 43 35.22 -28.22 -28.55
N LYS A 44 35.80 -29.36 -28.19
CA LYS A 44 35.38 -30.13 -27.01
C LYS A 44 36.49 -30.06 -25.97
N THR A 45 36.11 -29.85 -24.71
CA THR A 45 37.04 -29.96 -23.59
C THR A 45 37.42 -31.43 -23.36
N ASP A 46 38.47 -31.67 -22.57
CA ASP A 46 38.87 -33.03 -22.17
C ASP A 46 37.76 -33.76 -21.39
N SER A 47 36.90 -33.01 -20.71
CA SER A 47 35.71 -33.47 -20.00
C SER A 47 34.48 -33.68 -20.90
N GLY A 48 34.58 -33.39 -22.21
CA GLY A 48 33.53 -33.61 -23.20
C GLY A 48 32.52 -32.45 -23.35
N VAL A 49 32.66 -31.38 -22.58
CA VAL A 49 31.82 -30.18 -22.64
C VAL A 49 32.11 -29.43 -23.95
N VAL A 50 31.08 -28.86 -24.58
CA VAL A 50 31.26 -28.00 -25.76
C VAL A 50 31.91 -26.69 -25.32
N GLN A 51 33.03 -26.35 -25.94
CA GLN A 51 33.73 -25.10 -25.73
C GLN A 51 33.60 -24.22 -26.97
N VAL A 52 33.06 -23.02 -26.78
CA VAL A 52 33.00 -21.95 -27.77
C VAL A 52 34.19 -21.04 -27.51
N ASN A 53 35.23 -21.15 -28.33
CA ASN A 53 36.24 -20.09 -28.42
C ASN A 53 35.61 -18.90 -29.12
N ILE A 54 35.25 -17.89 -28.32
CA ILE A 54 34.57 -16.70 -28.82
C ILE A 54 35.42 -15.98 -29.85
N ALA A 55 34.75 -15.29 -30.78
CA ALA A 55 35.40 -14.52 -31.83
C ALA A 55 36.14 -13.30 -31.25
N GLN A 56 36.99 -12.69 -32.08
CA GLN A 56 37.72 -11.47 -31.73
C GLN A 56 36.80 -10.36 -31.26
N THR A 57 37.31 -9.53 -30.34
CA THR A 57 36.58 -8.39 -29.81
C THR A 57 36.67 -7.19 -30.74
N THR A 58 35.61 -6.39 -30.76
CA THR A 58 35.66 -5.01 -31.27
C THR A 58 36.61 -4.16 -30.41
N ALA A 59 36.98 -2.96 -30.87
CA ALA A 59 37.78 -2.02 -30.09
C ALA A 59 37.14 -1.67 -28.72
N SER A 60 35.82 -1.81 -28.62
CA SER A 60 35.05 -1.60 -27.41
C SER A 60 35.00 -2.78 -26.44
N GLY A 61 35.53 -3.95 -26.85
CA GLY A 61 35.50 -5.17 -26.06
C GLY A 61 34.22 -5.99 -26.22
N VAL A 62 33.49 -5.86 -27.33
CA VAL A 62 32.33 -6.71 -27.65
C VAL A 62 32.77 -7.85 -28.56
N SER A 63 32.49 -9.09 -28.19
CA SER A 63 32.67 -10.26 -29.07
C SER A 63 31.30 -10.67 -29.62
N VAL A 64 31.14 -10.69 -30.94
CA VAL A 64 29.91 -11.10 -31.62
C VAL A 64 30.11 -12.47 -32.23
N ASN A 65 29.28 -13.43 -31.85
CA ASN A 65 29.39 -14.84 -32.20
C ASN A 65 28.09 -15.26 -32.89
N GLN A 66 28.15 -15.60 -34.18
CA GLN A 66 26.96 -15.94 -34.96
C GLN A 66 26.79 -17.44 -35.18
N PHE A 67 25.55 -17.91 -35.01
CA PHE A 67 25.18 -19.32 -35.03
C PHE A 67 23.96 -19.57 -35.91
N LYS A 68 23.88 -20.75 -36.54
CA LYS A 68 22.62 -21.29 -37.05
C LYS A 68 21.82 -21.99 -35.94
N THR A 69 22.52 -22.63 -35.02
CA THR A 69 21.92 -23.29 -33.85
C THR A 69 22.75 -22.95 -32.62
N PHE A 70 22.11 -22.50 -31.54
CA PHE A 70 22.75 -22.34 -30.24
C PHE A 70 21.81 -22.87 -29.17
N ASN A 71 22.00 -24.14 -28.83
CA ASN A 71 21.34 -24.86 -27.76
C ASN A 71 22.38 -25.27 -26.73
N VAL A 72 21.97 -25.32 -25.47
CA VAL A 72 22.81 -25.81 -24.38
C VAL A 72 22.20 -27.11 -23.88
N GLY A 73 22.96 -28.20 -23.99
CA GLY A 73 22.55 -29.49 -23.47
C GLY A 73 22.80 -29.62 -21.96
N LYS A 74 22.40 -30.75 -21.39
CA LYS A 74 22.65 -31.09 -19.97
C LYS A 74 24.15 -31.20 -19.65
N ASP A 75 24.98 -31.40 -20.67
CA ASP A 75 26.44 -31.45 -20.57
C ASP A 75 27.08 -30.06 -20.49
N ASN A 76 26.26 -29.00 -20.40
CA ASN A 76 26.69 -27.60 -20.25
C ASN A 76 27.47 -27.04 -21.45
N LEU A 77 27.91 -25.79 -21.35
CA LEU A 77 28.68 -25.10 -22.37
C LEU A 77 29.70 -24.12 -21.77
N ILE A 78 30.90 -24.05 -22.35
CA ILE A 78 31.94 -23.07 -22.01
C ILE A 78 32.01 -21.98 -23.08
N LEU A 79 31.93 -20.72 -22.67
CA LEU A 79 32.33 -19.55 -23.46
C LEU A 79 33.76 -19.17 -23.09
N ASN A 80 34.73 -19.47 -23.94
CA ASN A 80 36.14 -19.24 -23.62
C ASN A 80 36.59 -17.80 -23.91
N ASN A 81 36.57 -16.98 -22.85
CA ASN A 81 36.97 -15.57 -22.85
C ASN A 81 38.36 -15.36 -22.24
N SER A 82 39.27 -16.31 -22.42
CA SER A 82 40.62 -16.25 -21.85
C SER A 82 41.69 -16.33 -22.93
N ALA A 83 42.65 -15.42 -22.94
CA ALA A 83 43.84 -15.51 -23.81
C ALA A 83 44.88 -16.54 -23.32
N VAL A 84 44.67 -17.12 -22.14
CA VAL A 84 45.55 -18.12 -21.51
C VAL A 84 44.73 -19.28 -20.96
N ALA A 85 45.39 -20.38 -20.58
CA ALA A 85 44.69 -21.48 -19.91
C ALA A 85 43.95 -20.96 -18.66
N SER A 86 42.72 -21.43 -18.46
CA SER A 86 41.84 -20.99 -17.38
C SER A 86 41.16 -22.20 -16.73
N GLN A 87 40.98 -22.13 -15.40
CA GLN A 87 40.25 -23.15 -14.66
C GLN A 87 38.76 -22.77 -14.64
N THR A 88 37.91 -23.71 -15.03
CA THR A 88 36.45 -23.60 -15.07
C THR A 88 35.82 -24.51 -14.02
N GLU A 89 34.64 -24.14 -13.52
CA GLU A 89 33.81 -24.93 -12.62
C GLU A 89 33.24 -26.18 -13.34
N LEU A 90 32.83 -26.03 -14.60
CA LEU A 90 32.08 -27.06 -15.34
C LEU A 90 32.98 -28.04 -16.10
N ALA A 91 34.16 -27.63 -16.54
CA ALA A 91 35.00 -28.44 -17.44
C ALA A 91 36.45 -28.66 -16.98
N GLY A 92 36.85 -28.10 -15.82
CA GLY A 92 38.24 -28.13 -15.36
C GLY A 92 39.12 -27.13 -16.10
N TRP A 93 40.39 -27.49 -16.35
CA TRP A 93 41.29 -26.60 -17.11
C TRP A 93 40.95 -26.62 -18.60
N VAL A 94 40.75 -25.43 -19.16
CA VAL A 94 40.58 -25.22 -20.59
C VAL A 94 41.76 -24.42 -21.14
N ALA A 95 42.18 -24.73 -22.38
CA ALA A 95 43.24 -23.98 -23.06
C ALA A 95 42.81 -22.54 -23.36
N GLY A 96 43.78 -21.65 -23.58
CA GLY A 96 43.50 -20.28 -24.01
C GLY A 96 42.85 -20.22 -25.40
N ASN A 97 42.01 -19.22 -25.61
CA ASN A 97 41.44 -18.89 -26.90
C ASN A 97 42.45 -18.10 -27.74
N GLU A 98 42.98 -18.74 -28.77
CA GLU A 98 43.97 -18.14 -29.68
C GLU A 98 43.46 -16.92 -30.46
N ALA A 99 42.14 -16.74 -30.55
CA ALA A 99 41.56 -15.54 -31.15
C ALA A 99 41.76 -14.29 -30.28
N LEU A 100 42.06 -14.43 -28.97
CA LEU A 100 42.15 -13.33 -28.02
C LEU A 100 43.61 -13.03 -27.64
N ALA A 101 43.99 -11.76 -27.71
CA ALA A 101 45.21 -11.27 -27.10
C ALA A 101 44.98 -10.96 -25.60
N LYS A 102 46.02 -11.10 -24.77
CA LYS A 102 45.96 -10.72 -23.34
C LYS A 102 45.51 -9.27 -23.21
N GLY A 103 44.50 -9.01 -22.38
CA GLY A 103 43.92 -7.69 -22.18
C GLY A 103 42.85 -7.29 -23.19
N ALA A 104 42.68 -8.05 -24.28
CA ALA A 104 41.63 -7.87 -25.28
C ALA A 104 40.44 -8.84 -25.09
N GLU A 105 40.32 -9.45 -23.90
CA GLU A 105 39.18 -10.32 -23.57
C GLU A 105 37.88 -9.51 -23.58
N ALA A 106 36.78 -10.16 -23.95
CA ALA A 106 35.48 -9.54 -24.09
C ALA A 106 34.96 -9.03 -22.74
N LYS A 107 34.34 -7.85 -22.79
CA LYS A 107 33.46 -7.31 -21.74
C LYS A 107 32.02 -7.76 -21.94
N ILE A 108 31.63 -7.98 -23.20
CA ILE A 108 30.30 -8.43 -23.61
C ILE A 108 30.47 -9.53 -24.68
N ILE A 109 29.86 -10.68 -24.45
CA ILE A 109 29.84 -11.82 -25.36
C ILE A 109 28.42 -11.96 -25.90
N ILE A 110 28.23 -11.64 -27.18
CA ILE A 110 26.96 -11.77 -27.87
C ILE A 110 26.95 -13.10 -28.62
N ASN A 111 25.99 -13.96 -28.32
CA ASN A 111 25.71 -15.20 -29.03
C ASN A 111 24.40 -15.01 -29.80
N GLN A 112 24.51 -14.71 -31.10
CA GLN A 112 23.38 -14.38 -31.96
C GLN A 112 23.05 -15.55 -32.88
N VAL A 113 21.78 -15.94 -32.92
CA VAL A 113 21.27 -17.04 -33.74
C VAL A 113 20.51 -16.49 -34.94
N ASN A 114 20.92 -16.90 -36.14
CA ASN A 114 20.30 -16.54 -37.40
C ASN A 114 19.57 -17.75 -38.01
N SER A 115 18.47 -18.13 -37.37
CA SER A 115 17.62 -19.27 -37.77
C SER A 115 16.15 -18.96 -37.51
N ASP A 116 15.27 -19.74 -38.12
CA ASP A 116 13.82 -19.79 -37.85
C ASP A 116 13.46 -20.67 -36.64
N ARG A 117 14.46 -21.29 -35.99
CA ARG A 117 14.27 -22.17 -34.83
C ARG A 117 14.65 -21.46 -33.52
N PRO A 118 13.86 -21.65 -32.44
CA PRO A 118 14.22 -21.13 -31.13
C PRO A 118 15.44 -21.86 -30.56
N SER A 119 16.13 -21.20 -29.63
CA SER A 119 17.20 -21.80 -28.83
C SER A 119 16.63 -22.61 -27.66
N GLU A 120 17.24 -23.73 -27.32
CA GLU A 120 16.89 -24.55 -26.15
C GLU A 120 18.02 -24.54 -25.13
N LEU A 121 17.74 -24.09 -23.91
CA LEU A 121 18.71 -23.99 -22.82
C LEU A 121 18.39 -25.02 -21.73
N ASN A 122 19.21 -26.07 -21.66
CA ASN A 122 19.05 -27.26 -20.81
C ASN A 122 20.28 -27.56 -19.92
N GLY A 123 21.25 -26.65 -19.85
CA GLY A 123 22.38 -26.72 -18.91
C GLY A 123 22.99 -25.35 -18.61
N TYR A 124 24.08 -25.34 -17.83
CA TYR A 124 24.79 -24.12 -17.46
C TYR A 124 25.71 -23.63 -18.59
N ILE A 125 25.88 -22.31 -18.66
CA ILE A 125 26.86 -21.63 -19.48
C ILE A 125 27.89 -20.98 -18.56
N GLU A 126 29.17 -21.29 -18.76
CA GLU A 126 30.27 -20.70 -17.99
C GLU A 126 31.18 -19.86 -18.87
N VAL A 127 31.52 -18.66 -18.43
CA VAL A 127 32.56 -17.84 -19.05
C VAL A 127 33.93 -18.23 -18.48
N ALA A 128 34.79 -18.87 -19.27
CA ALA A 128 36.16 -19.16 -18.87
C ALA A 128 37.03 -17.90 -18.92
N GLY A 129 37.86 -17.70 -17.90
CA GLY A 129 38.75 -16.55 -17.79
C GLY A 129 38.05 -15.30 -17.28
N LYS A 130 38.15 -14.20 -18.03
CA LYS A 130 37.70 -12.89 -17.57
C LYS A 130 36.17 -12.82 -17.55
N ARG A 131 35.61 -12.40 -16.40
CA ARG A 131 34.17 -12.16 -16.21
C ARG A 131 33.65 -11.17 -17.25
N ALA A 132 32.50 -11.48 -17.85
CA ALA A 132 31.89 -10.68 -18.92
C ALA A 132 30.35 -10.71 -18.85
N ASP A 133 29.71 -9.78 -19.55
CA ASP A 133 28.28 -9.87 -19.85
C ASP A 133 28.04 -10.95 -20.92
N VAL A 134 26.96 -11.71 -20.78
CA VAL A 134 26.56 -12.74 -21.75
C VAL A 134 25.18 -12.39 -22.32
N VAL A 135 25.10 -12.33 -23.64
CA VAL A 135 23.85 -12.14 -24.38
C VAL A 135 23.57 -13.38 -25.21
N ILE A 136 22.36 -13.94 -25.08
CA ILE A 136 21.81 -14.95 -25.97
C ILE A 136 20.69 -14.29 -26.76
N ALA A 137 20.88 -14.10 -28.07
CA ALA A 137 19.96 -13.40 -28.94
C ALA A 137 19.41 -14.35 -30.02
N ASN A 138 18.11 -14.63 -30.00
CA ASN A 138 17.45 -15.43 -31.03
C ASN A 138 16.05 -14.91 -31.30
N GLU A 139 15.85 -14.25 -32.44
CA GLU A 139 14.55 -13.67 -32.83
C GLU A 139 13.43 -14.69 -32.99
N SER A 140 13.76 -15.97 -33.18
CA SER A 140 12.77 -17.05 -33.28
C SER A 140 12.27 -17.54 -31.92
N GLY A 141 12.94 -17.16 -30.83
CA GLY A 141 12.56 -17.47 -29.45
C GLY A 141 13.64 -18.21 -28.67
N ILE A 142 13.42 -18.33 -27.36
CA ILE A 142 14.31 -19.04 -26.44
C ILE A 142 13.45 -19.84 -25.46
N GLN A 143 13.70 -21.14 -25.36
CA GLN A 143 13.08 -22.06 -24.41
C GLN A 143 14.08 -22.43 -23.34
N VAL A 144 13.70 -22.27 -22.07
CA VAL A 144 14.55 -22.54 -20.91
C VAL A 144 13.93 -23.64 -20.08
N ASN A 145 14.51 -24.84 -20.15
CA ASN A 145 14.15 -25.93 -19.24
C ASN A 145 15.05 -25.92 -18.00
N HIS A 146 16.35 -25.73 -18.19
CA HIS A 146 17.30 -25.65 -17.09
C HIS A 146 18.51 -24.87 -17.57
N ALA A 147 18.61 -23.61 -17.22
CA ALA A 147 19.75 -22.79 -17.59
C ALA A 147 20.34 -22.13 -16.36
N GLY A 148 21.65 -22.04 -16.32
CA GLY A 148 22.32 -21.19 -15.35
C GLY A 148 23.61 -20.59 -15.88
N PHE A 149 24.11 -19.56 -15.21
CA PHE A 149 25.24 -18.78 -15.70
C PHE A 149 26.33 -18.66 -14.64
N ILE A 150 27.56 -19.00 -15.02
CA ILE A 150 28.75 -18.93 -14.15
C ILE A 150 29.73 -17.92 -14.74
N ASN A 151 30.28 -17.08 -13.85
CA ASN A 151 31.23 -16.03 -14.21
C ASN A 151 30.69 -15.03 -15.26
N ALA A 152 29.36 -14.81 -15.26
CA ALA A 152 28.71 -13.75 -16.01
C ALA A 152 28.36 -12.56 -15.08
N SER A 153 28.71 -11.33 -15.46
CA SER A 153 28.29 -10.13 -14.72
C SER A 153 26.82 -9.82 -14.93
N LYS A 154 26.40 -9.77 -16.18
CA LYS A 154 25.00 -9.62 -16.60
C LYS A 154 24.64 -10.72 -17.58
N VAL A 155 23.42 -11.23 -17.45
CA VAL A 155 22.81 -12.15 -18.42
C VAL A 155 21.70 -11.42 -19.17
N THR A 156 21.67 -11.53 -20.48
CA THR A 156 20.56 -11.03 -21.30
C THR A 156 20.08 -12.12 -22.23
N LEU A 157 18.86 -12.60 -22.00
CA LEU A 157 18.13 -13.43 -22.96
C LEU A 157 17.23 -12.52 -23.78
N THR A 158 17.39 -12.53 -25.10
CA THR A 158 16.65 -11.63 -25.97
C THR A 158 16.14 -12.27 -27.25
N THR A 159 14.94 -11.89 -27.69
CA THR A 159 14.46 -12.14 -29.07
C THR A 159 14.64 -10.91 -29.95
N GLY A 160 15.30 -9.87 -29.44
CA GLY A 160 15.67 -8.71 -30.24
C GLY A 160 17.01 -8.87 -30.93
N ALA A 161 17.11 -8.36 -32.15
CA ALA A 161 18.37 -8.29 -32.88
C ALA A 161 19.32 -7.30 -32.19
N PRO A 162 20.56 -7.70 -31.82
CA PRO A 162 21.53 -6.77 -31.23
C PRO A 162 21.95 -5.68 -32.21
N LYS A 163 21.94 -4.43 -31.77
CA LYS A 163 22.42 -3.27 -32.54
C LYS A 163 23.79 -2.82 -32.07
N LEU A 164 24.71 -2.62 -33.01
CA LEU A 164 26.05 -2.12 -32.76
C LEU A 164 26.24 -0.76 -33.44
N ASN A 165 26.93 0.16 -32.77
CA ASN A 165 27.34 1.41 -33.39
C ASN A 165 28.57 1.26 -34.29
N ALA A 166 28.95 2.34 -34.97
CA ALA A 166 30.10 2.36 -35.86
C ALA A 166 31.44 2.00 -35.16
N GLN A 167 31.53 2.17 -33.84
CA GLN A 167 32.70 1.81 -33.03
C GLN A 167 32.64 0.37 -32.50
N GLY A 168 31.56 -0.38 -32.77
CA GLY A 168 31.37 -1.75 -32.32
C GLY A 168 30.96 -1.88 -30.84
N ASN A 169 30.39 -0.84 -30.24
CA ASN A 169 29.68 -0.94 -28.96
C ASN A 169 28.25 -1.40 -29.22
N ILE A 170 27.65 -2.10 -28.26
CA ILE A 170 26.22 -2.38 -28.27
C ILE A 170 25.41 -1.12 -27.92
N GLU A 171 24.44 -0.79 -28.76
CA GLU A 171 23.49 0.31 -28.55
C GLU A 171 22.13 -0.17 -28.05
N GLY A 172 21.81 -1.45 -28.23
CA GLY A 172 20.55 -2.00 -27.77
C GLY A 172 20.11 -3.25 -28.53
N TYR A 173 18.83 -3.54 -28.43
CA TYR A 173 18.15 -4.69 -29.01
C TYR A 173 16.85 -4.25 -29.69
N ASP A 174 16.65 -4.68 -30.94
CA ASP A 174 15.42 -4.45 -31.70
C ASP A 174 14.51 -5.67 -31.63
N VAL A 175 13.46 -5.56 -30.84
CA VAL A 175 12.50 -6.64 -30.61
C VAL A 175 11.31 -6.49 -31.56
N ALA A 176 11.12 -7.46 -32.45
CA ALA A 176 9.98 -7.50 -33.37
C ALA A 176 9.06 -8.72 -33.13
N LYS A 177 9.64 -9.87 -32.79
CA LYS A 177 8.97 -11.17 -32.70
C LYS A 177 9.65 -12.09 -31.68
N GLY A 178 9.15 -13.31 -31.57
CA GLY A 178 9.73 -14.37 -30.75
C GLY A 178 9.26 -14.32 -29.29
N THR A 179 9.18 -15.50 -28.68
CA THR A 179 8.78 -15.66 -27.28
C THR A 179 9.95 -16.23 -26.48
N ILE A 180 10.14 -15.76 -25.26
CA ILE A 180 11.00 -16.43 -24.28
C ILE A 180 10.11 -17.19 -23.31
N GLN A 181 10.34 -18.50 -23.20
CA GLN A 181 9.56 -19.40 -22.35
C GLN A 181 10.48 -20.03 -21.30
N ILE A 182 10.10 -19.89 -20.03
CA ILE A 182 10.64 -20.72 -18.95
C ILE A 182 9.67 -21.89 -18.82
N GLU A 183 10.14 -23.07 -19.18
CA GLU A 183 9.31 -24.27 -19.34
C GLU A 183 8.74 -24.77 -18.01
N GLU A 184 7.72 -25.62 -18.09
CA GLU A 184 7.06 -26.18 -16.91
C GLU A 184 8.04 -26.99 -16.05
N GLY A 185 8.14 -26.64 -14.76
CA GLY A 185 9.13 -27.22 -13.84
C GLY A 185 10.57 -26.83 -14.13
N GLY A 186 10.81 -25.97 -15.12
CA GLY A 186 12.14 -25.51 -15.49
C GLY A 186 12.70 -24.41 -14.59
N THR A 187 13.99 -24.11 -14.74
CA THR A 187 14.68 -23.07 -13.96
C THR A 187 15.63 -22.24 -14.82
N LEU A 188 15.56 -20.92 -14.67
CA LEU A 188 16.63 -19.99 -15.05
C LEU A 188 17.33 -19.50 -13.78
N ASP A 189 18.54 -20.01 -13.52
CA ASP A 189 19.39 -19.63 -12.39
C ASP A 189 20.44 -18.60 -12.80
N THR A 190 20.24 -17.38 -12.33
CA THR A 190 21.16 -16.26 -12.52
C THR A 190 21.57 -15.62 -11.19
N GLU A 191 21.48 -16.37 -10.08
CA GLU A 191 21.82 -15.87 -8.74
C GLU A 191 23.31 -15.50 -8.60
N LYS A 192 24.17 -16.09 -9.43
CA LYS A 192 25.61 -15.74 -9.52
C LYS A 192 25.89 -14.49 -10.38
N SER A 193 24.89 -13.98 -11.11
CA SER A 193 24.99 -12.75 -11.90
C SER A 193 24.43 -11.56 -11.13
N ASP A 194 24.90 -10.36 -11.45
CA ASP A 194 24.48 -9.14 -10.78
C ASP A 194 23.17 -8.60 -11.37
N TYR A 195 22.96 -8.81 -12.68
CA TYR A 195 21.76 -8.38 -13.39
C TYR A 195 21.30 -9.44 -14.41
N THR A 196 19.99 -9.56 -14.58
CA THR A 196 19.36 -10.48 -15.54
C THR A 196 18.27 -9.75 -16.31
N HIS A 197 18.41 -9.74 -17.63
CA HIS A 197 17.41 -9.18 -18.54
C HIS A 197 16.76 -10.29 -19.38
N ILE A 198 15.43 -10.24 -19.47
CA ILE A 198 14.62 -11.03 -20.41
C ILE A 198 13.90 -10.03 -21.30
N ILE A 199 14.28 -9.95 -22.58
CA ILE A 199 13.80 -8.91 -23.51
C ILE A 199 13.20 -9.59 -24.74
N SER A 200 11.88 -9.54 -24.93
CA SER A 200 11.27 -10.28 -26.06
C SER A 200 9.92 -9.73 -26.48
N LYS A 201 9.33 -10.25 -27.57
CA LYS A 201 7.98 -9.82 -27.97
C LYS A 201 6.94 -10.30 -26.94
N ALA A 202 7.10 -11.50 -26.38
CA ALA A 202 6.28 -12.02 -25.29
C ALA A 202 7.09 -12.95 -24.38
N VAL A 203 6.74 -12.99 -23.10
CA VAL A 203 7.40 -13.84 -22.10
C VAL A 203 6.37 -14.73 -21.42
N GLU A 204 6.67 -16.03 -21.33
CA GLU A 204 5.89 -16.99 -20.56
C GLU A 204 6.76 -17.65 -19.49
N VAL A 205 6.28 -17.68 -18.25
CA VAL A 205 7.00 -18.25 -17.10
C VAL A 205 6.16 -19.37 -16.47
N ARG A 206 6.51 -20.61 -16.80
CA ARG A 206 5.91 -21.85 -16.23
C ARG A 206 6.80 -22.53 -15.19
N GLY A 207 8.05 -22.09 -15.10
CA GLY A 207 9.04 -22.52 -14.10
C GLY A 207 9.60 -21.36 -13.30
N LYS A 208 10.78 -21.53 -12.69
CA LYS A 208 11.38 -20.53 -11.78
C LYS A 208 12.42 -19.67 -12.47
N VAL A 209 12.39 -18.37 -12.20
CA VAL A 209 13.49 -17.44 -12.48
C VAL A 209 14.11 -17.02 -11.16
N LEU A 210 15.39 -17.30 -10.98
CA LEU A 210 16.17 -16.94 -9.79
C LEU A 210 17.23 -15.91 -10.21
N ALA A 211 17.22 -14.72 -9.62
CA ALA A 211 18.11 -13.62 -9.99
C ALA A 211 18.43 -12.72 -8.80
N LYS A 212 19.45 -11.85 -8.91
CA LYS A 212 19.63 -10.75 -7.96
C LYS A 212 18.79 -9.53 -8.34
N ASP A 213 18.94 -9.05 -9.57
CA ASP A 213 18.13 -7.99 -10.17
C ASP A 213 17.58 -8.50 -11.50
N LEU A 214 16.25 -8.54 -11.62
CA LEU A 214 15.54 -9.07 -12.77
C LEU A 214 14.76 -7.98 -13.46
N ARG A 215 15.01 -7.82 -14.77
CA ARG A 215 14.21 -6.98 -15.64
C ARG A 215 13.61 -7.79 -16.78
N VAL A 216 12.30 -7.74 -16.91
CA VAL A 216 11.55 -8.38 -17.99
C VAL A 216 10.88 -7.29 -18.83
N VAL A 217 11.20 -7.24 -20.12
CA VAL A 217 10.62 -6.29 -21.07
C VAL A 217 9.95 -7.07 -22.20
N ALA A 218 8.63 -6.88 -22.33
CA ALA A 218 7.82 -7.52 -23.37
C ALA A 218 7.17 -6.50 -24.32
N GLY A 219 7.01 -6.90 -25.58
CA GLY A 219 6.43 -6.10 -26.65
C GLY A 219 7.44 -5.79 -27.76
N GLU A 220 6.99 -5.11 -28.80
CA GLU A 220 7.85 -4.65 -29.89
C GLU A 220 8.50 -3.32 -29.51
N ASN A 221 9.82 -3.32 -29.40
CA ASN A 221 10.56 -2.25 -28.74
C ASN A 221 11.97 -2.09 -29.28
N GLU A 222 12.50 -0.89 -29.11
CA GLU A 222 13.95 -0.66 -29.07
C GLU A 222 14.37 -0.50 -27.60
N VAL A 223 15.25 -1.39 -27.14
CA VAL A 223 15.70 -1.46 -25.74
C VAL A 223 17.19 -1.24 -25.67
N ASP A 224 17.67 -0.38 -24.78
CA ASP A 224 19.12 -0.13 -24.63
C ASP A 224 19.83 -1.30 -23.90
N PRO A 225 21.18 -1.30 -23.79
CA PRO A 225 21.92 -2.39 -23.14
C PRO A 225 21.67 -2.50 -21.62
N SER A 226 21.07 -1.48 -21.00
CA SER A 226 20.63 -1.46 -19.60
C SER A 226 19.20 -2.01 -19.42
N GLY A 227 18.54 -2.40 -20.52
CA GLY A 227 17.19 -2.93 -20.50
C GLY A 227 16.10 -1.86 -20.45
N GLN A 228 16.45 -0.57 -20.62
CA GLN A 228 15.48 0.51 -20.67
C GLN A 228 14.86 0.62 -22.06
N VAL A 229 13.55 0.84 -22.11
CA VAL A 229 12.84 1.04 -23.39
C VAL A 229 13.13 2.45 -23.89
N VAL A 230 13.83 2.55 -25.02
CA VAL A 230 14.16 3.83 -25.67
C VAL A 230 13.00 4.29 -26.56
N LYS A 231 12.32 3.33 -27.17
CA LYS A 231 11.19 3.59 -28.06
C LYS A 231 10.15 2.48 -27.92
N ARG A 232 8.92 2.88 -27.58
CA ARG A 232 7.76 1.98 -27.51
C ARG A 232 7.14 1.86 -28.91
N SER A 233 6.84 0.65 -29.35
CA SER A 233 5.86 0.47 -30.42
C SER A 233 4.46 0.80 -29.91
N ASN A 234 3.64 1.45 -30.75
CA ASN A 234 2.20 1.62 -30.50
C ASN A 234 1.37 0.51 -31.19
N ALA A 235 2.01 -0.60 -31.55
CA ALA A 235 1.32 -1.76 -32.13
C ALA A 235 0.21 -2.23 -31.19
N GLU A 236 -0.98 -2.47 -31.75
CA GLU A 236 -2.05 -3.16 -31.02
C GLU A 236 -1.61 -4.59 -30.74
N SER A 237 -1.76 -5.01 -29.49
CA SER A 237 -1.56 -6.39 -29.09
C SER A 237 -2.83 -6.94 -28.46
N ALA A 238 -3.28 -8.08 -28.99
CA ALA A 238 -4.35 -8.87 -28.41
C ALA A 238 -3.83 -9.88 -27.36
N THR A 239 -2.52 -9.92 -27.11
CA THR A 239 -1.87 -10.93 -26.27
C THR A 239 -1.35 -10.36 -24.96
N VAL A 240 -1.34 -11.19 -23.92
CA VAL A 240 -0.61 -10.90 -22.67
C VAL A 240 0.88 -10.79 -23.00
N GLY A 241 1.54 -9.73 -22.50
CA GLY A 241 2.97 -9.51 -22.75
C GLY A 241 3.86 -10.38 -21.87
N ILE A 242 3.51 -10.47 -20.57
CA ILE A 242 4.22 -11.29 -19.59
C ILE A 242 3.19 -12.16 -18.87
N ASP A 243 3.35 -13.48 -18.94
CA ASP A 243 2.39 -14.45 -18.40
C ASP A 243 3.10 -15.47 -17.49
N THR A 244 2.93 -15.33 -16.18
CA THR A 244 3.43 -16.28 -15.17
C THR A 244 2.33 -17.27 -14.81
N LYS A 245 2.55 -18.56 -15.04
CA LYS A 245 1.60 -19.64 -14.73
C LYS A 245 1.71 -20.11 -13.27
N ALA A 246 0.75 -20.91 -12.81
CA ALA A 246 0.62 -21.33 -11.41
C ALA A 246 1.84 -22.06 -10.81
N LEU A 247 2.63 -22.77 -11.63
CA LEU A 247 3.87 -23.42 -11.21
C LEU A 247 5.12 -22.55 -11.45
N GLY A 248 4.93 -21.40 -12.10
CA GLY A 248 5.99 -20.46 -12.39
C GLY A 248 6.23 -19.47 -11.26
N GLY A 249 7.40 -18.84 -11.27
CA GLY A 249 7.71 -17.79 -10.31
C GLY A 249 8.96 -17.00 -10.67
N MET A 250 9.07 -15.81 -10.10
CA MET A 250 10.21 -14.92 -10.25
C MET A 250 10.68 -14.49 -8.86
N TYR A 251 11.96 -14.71 -8.59
CA TYR A 251 12.57 -14.49 -7.28
C TYR A 251 13.83 -13.66 -7.44
N ALA A 252 13.80 -12.41 -6.95
CA ALA A 252 14.96 -11.52 -7.00
C ALA A 252 14.92 -10.43 -5.94
N ASN A 253 16.03 -9.76 -5.66
CA ASN A 253 16.02 -8.58 -4.79
C ASN A 253 15.19 -7.45 -5.43
N LYS A 254 15.36 -7.24 -6.73
CA LYS A 254 14.61 -6.26 -7.51
C LYS A 254 13.99 -6.93 -8.72
N ILE A 255 12.71 -6.69 -8.96
CA ILE A 255 11.98 -7.19 -10.13
C ILE A 255 11.32 -6.01 -10.84
N THR A 256 11.60 -5.84 -12.13
CA THR A 256 10.95 -4.85 -12.98
C THR A 256 10.28 -5.55 -14.16
N LEU A 257 8.96 -5.42 -14.29
CA LEU A 257 8.18 -5.97 -15.40
C LEU A 257 7.63 -4.83 -16.25
N VAL A 258 7.95 -4.84 -17.54
CA VAL A 258 7.52 -3.80 -18.49
C VAL A 258 6.83 -4.43 -19.69
N THR A 259 5.64 -3.96 -20.02
CA THR A 259 4.98 -4.26 -21.30
C THR A 259 4.68 -2.97 -22.06
N THR A 260 4.91 -2.96 -23.36
CA THR A 260 4.89 -1.71 -24.14
C THR A 260 3.85 -1.67 -25.24
N ASP A 261 3.55 -2.81 -25.87
CA ASP A 261 2.50 -2.88 -26.89
C ASP A 261 1.15 -2.46 -26.31
N ARG A 262 0.34 -1.77 -27.11
CA ARG A 262 -0.95 -1.26 -26.66
C ARG A 262 -1.90 -2.42 -26.38
N GLY A 263 -2.32 -2.56 -25.12
CA GLY A 263 -3.18 -3.65 -24.64
C GLY A 263 -2.40 -4.83 -24.06
N ALA A 264 -1.08 -4.91 -24.23
CA ALA A 264 -0.29 -5.99 -23.67
C ALA A 264 -0.20 -5.87 -22.15
N GLY A 265 -0.80 -6.82 -21.45
CA GLY A 265 -0.85 -6.84 -19.98
C GLY A 265 0.18 -7.75 -19.32
N VAL A 266 0.12 -7.79 -18.00
CA VAL A 266 0.82 -8.76 -17.16
C VAL A 266 -0.23 -9.69 -16.53
N ASN A 267 -0.04 -10.99 -16.69
CA ASN A 267 -0.83 -12.01 -15.99
C ASN A 267 0.09 -12.74 -15.00
N ASN A 268 -0.29 -12.75 -13.73
CA ASN A 268 0.42 -13.46 -12.68
C ASN A 268 -0.51 -14.46 -12.00
N ALA A 269 -0.37 -15.73 -12.36
CA ALA A 269 -0.95 -16.85 -11.64
C ALA A 269 0.05 -17.59 -10.73
N GLY A 270 1.35 -17.27 -10.83
CA GLY A 270 2.43 -17.90 -10.08
C GLY A 270 2.86 -17.09 -8.85
N ASP A 271 4.15 -17.18 -8.51
CA ASP A 271 4.73 -16.56 -7.32
C ASP A 271 5.84 -15.55 -7.68
N ILE A 272 5.57 -14.26 -7.52
CA ILE A 272 6.52 -13.18 -7.78
C ILE A 272 6.91 -12.56 -6.43
N ARG A 273 8.17 -12.76 -6.03
CA ARG A 273 8.70 -12.30 -4.73
C ARG A 273 10.01 -11.54 -4.88
N GLY A 274 10.09 -10.39 -4.23
CA GLY A 274 11.34 -9.65 -4.12
C GLY A 274 11.38 -8.64 -2.99
N ASN A 275 12.46 -7.86 -2.90
CA ASN A 275 12.52 -6.73 -1.97
C ASN A 275 11.79 -5.53 -2.58
N GLU A 276 12.10 -5.24 -3.84
CA GLU A 276 11.46 -4.22 -4.67
C GLU A 276 10.79 -4.86 -5.88
N ILE A 277 9.54 -4.47 -6.16
CA ILE A 277 8.86 -4.88 -7.38
C ILE A 277 8.24 -3.65 -8.06
N THR A 278 8.49 -3.50 -9.36
CA THR A 278 7.85 -2.50 -10.22
C THR A 278 7.18 -3.18 -11.42
N ILE A 279 5.92 -2.83 -11.68
CA ILE A 279 5.16 -3.24 -12.87
C ILE A 279 4.76 -1.99 -13.64
N ASP A 280 5.21 -1.84 -14.90
CA ASP A 280 4.76 -0.81 -15.85
C ASP A 280 4.16 -1.48 -17.09
N ALA A 281 2.84 -1.68 -17.10
CA ALA A 281 2.16 -2.41 -18.16
C ALA A 281 1.30 -1.49 -19.04
N ASN A 282 1.48 -1.56 -20.36
CA ASN A 282 0.60 -0.86 -21.30
C ASN A 282 -0.69 -1.64 -21.63
N GLY A 283 -1.25 -2.33 -20.63
CA GLY A 283 -2.47 -3.12 -20.71
C GLY A 283 -3.05 -3.35 -19.33
N ASN A 284 -3.65 -4.52 -19.10
CA ASN A 284 -4.20 -4.90 -17.79
C ASN A 284 -3.15 -5.60 -16.92
N LEU A 285 -3.31 -5.54 -15.59
CA LEU A 285 -2.71 -6.50 -14.66
C LEU A 285 -3.80 -7.44 -14.17
N ILE A 286 -3.59 -8.75 -14.34
CA ILE A 286 -4.40 -9.80 -13.73
C ILE A 286 -3.51 -10.55 -12.76
N ASN A 287 -3.79 -10.44 -11.46
CA ASN A 287 -3.10 -11.19 -10.41
C ASN A 287 -4.05 -12.22 -9.82
N THR A 288 -3.80 -13.50 -10.10
CA THR A 288 -4.44 -14.65 -9.46
C THR A 288 -3.50 -15.42 -8.52
N GLY A 289 -2.19 -15.14 -8.59
CA GLY A 289 -1.17 -15.70 -7.73
C GLY A 289 -0.67 -14.72 -6.68
N THR A 290 0.61 -14.86 -6.33
CA THR A 290 1.28 -14.08 -5.29
C THR A 290 2.18 -13.00 -5.89
N LEU A 291 2.11 -11.79 -5.34
CA LEU A 291 2.93 -10.63 -5.67
C LEU A 291 3.37 -9.95 -4.36
N ILE A 292 4.59 -10.26 -3.89
CA ILE A 292 5.06 -9.83 -2.57
C ILE A 292 6.39 -9.10 -2.67
N ALA A 293 6.40 -7.84 -2.24
CA ALA A 293 7.60 -7.06 -2.04
C ALA A 293 7.90 -6.90 -0.54
N GLN A 294 9.16 -7.05 -0.12
CA GLN A 294 9.54 -6.82 1.28
C GLN A 294 9.73 -5.34 1.64
N ASP A 295 9.96 -4.45 0.67
CA ASP A 295 10.15 -3.01 0.88
C ASP A 295 9.13 -2.18 0.10
N HIS A 296 9.13 -2.19 -1.23
CA HIS A 296 8.15 -1.41 -2.00
C HIS A 296 7.63 -2.14 -3.24
N LEU A 297 6.35 -1.88 -3.52
CA LEU A 297 5.65 -2.41 -4.68
C LEU A 297 4.95 -1.25 -5.40
N ASP A 298 5.37 -0.98 -6.63
CA ASP A 298 4.77 0.02 -7.49
C ASP A 298 4.15 -0.68 -8.72
N ILE A 299 2.83 -0.57 -8.85
CA ILE A 299 2.05 -1.11 -9.97
C ILE A 299 1.48 0.07 -10.75
N LYS A 300 1.83 0.16 -12.02
CA LYS A 300 1.33 1.14 -12.97
C LYS A 300 0.85 0.43 -14.23
N VAL A 301 -0.43 0.59 -14.55
CA VAL A 301 -1.01 -0.01 -15.75
C VAL A 301 -1.90 0.98 -16.50
N SER A 302 -1.96 0.91 -17.83
CA SER A 302 -2.84 1.77 -18.63
C SER A 302 -4.30 1.28 -18.67
N GLY A 303 -4.52 -0.01 -18.44
CA GLY A 303 -5.85 -0.62 -18.34
C GLY A 303 -6.30 -0.88 -16.90
N ASP A 304 -6.91 -2.04 -16.68
CA ASP A 304 -7.46 -2.47 -15.40
C ASP A 304 -6.45 -3.22 -14.54
N VAL A 305 -6.57 -3.10 -13.22
CA VAL A 305 -5.95 -4.02 -12.24
C VAL A 305 -7.04 -4.93 -11.69
N THR A 306 -6.88 -6.24 -11.85
CA THR A 306 -7.70 -7.25 -11.18
C THR A 306 -6.84 -8.09 -10.25
N ASN A 307 -7.14 -8.07 -8.96
CA ASN A 307 -6.53 -8.92 -7.96
C ASN A 307 -7.56 -9.94 -7.48
N SER A 308 -7.36 -11.23 -7.68
CA SER A 308 -8.25 -12.30 -7.22
C SER A 308 -7.41 -13.36 -6.54
N ALA A 309 -7.82 -13.87 -5.39
CA ALA A 309 -7.00 -14.91 -4.74
C ALA A 309 -7.21 -16.26 -5.41
N SER A 310 -6.11 -16.93 -5.76
CA SER A 310 -6.05 -18.39 -5.72
C SER A 310 -5.91 -18.83 -4.26
N GLN A 311 -6.07 -20.11 -3.96
CA GLN A 311 -6.26 -20.70 -2.61
C GLN A 311 -5.24 -20.32 -1.51
N SER A 312 -4.20 -19.53 -1.80
CA SER A 312 -3.26 -18.95 -0.84
C SER A 312 -3.76 -17.62 -0.27
N GLU A 313 -3.76 -17.50 1.05
CA GLU A 313 -4.13 -16.29 1.81
C GLU A 313 -3.28 -15.03 1.52
N GLU A 314 -2.27 -15.11 0.64
CA GLU A 314 -1.34 -14.03 0.27
C GLU A 314 -1.47 -13.65 -1.22
N ASN A 315 -1.88 -12.42 -1.51
CA ASN A 315 -2.13 -11.95 -2.89
C ASN A 315 -1.19 -10.84 -3.33
N ILE A 316 -1.43 -9.61 -2.85
CA ILE A 316 -0.57 -8.46 -3.11
C ILE A 316 -0.14 -7.92 -1.76
N ARG A 317 1.16 -7.94 -1.47
CA ARG A 317 1.71 -7.45 -0.19
C ARG A 317 2.96 -6.61 -0.40
N SER A 318 3.06 -5.50 0.34
CA SER A 318 4.29 -4.74 0.51
C SER A 318 4.69 -4.63 1.98
N GLY A 319 5.97 -4.85 2.30
CA GLY A 319 6.54 -4.59 3.63
C GLY A 319 6.84 -3.10 3.90
N GLY A 320 6.66 -2.23 2.91
CA GLY A 320 6.78 -0.77 3.02
C GLY A 320 5.70 -0.10 2.19
N THR A 321 6.04 0.74 1.20
CA THR A 321 5.01 1.48 0.44
C THR A 321 4.43 0.66 -0.70
N LEU A 322 3.10 0.64 -0.82
CA LEU A 322 2.37 0.09 -1.96
C LEU A 322 1.71 1.20 -2.78
N ARG A 323 2.03 1.31 -4.07
CA ARG A 323 1.29 2.16 -5.02
C ARG A 323 0.66 1.32 -6.12
N VAL A 324 -0.63 1.57 -6.39
CA VAL A 324 -1.38 0.98 -7.49
C VAL A 324 -2.01 2.09 -8.30
N THR A 325 -1.62 2.22 -9.56
CA THR A 325 -2.17 3.19 -10.52
C THR A 325 -2.70 2.43 -11.73
N ALA A 326 -4.01 2.51 -11.95
CA ALA A 326 -4.69 1.93 -13.10
C ALA A 326 -5.33 3.05 -13.94
N GLY A 327 -5.13 3.02 -15.26
CA GLY A 327 -5.86 3.92 -16.17
C GLY A 327 -7.35 3.58 -16.27
N GLY A 328 -7.71 2.30 -16.03
CA GLY A 328 -9.08 1.80 -15.92
C GLY A 328 -9.50 1.56 -14.47
N LYS A 329 -10.16 0.44 -14.20
CA LYS A 329 -10.64 0.08 -12.85
C LYS A 329 -9.57 -0.58 -12.00
N ILE A 330 -9.72 -0.51 -10.69
CA ILE A 330 -9.08 -1.44 -9.75
C ILE A 330 -10.17 -2.34 -9.16
N HIS A 331 -10.07 -3.65 -9.38
CA HIS A 331 -11.00 -4.64 -8.85
C HIS A 331 -10.27 -5.62 -7.94
N ASN A 332 -10.49 -5.48 -6.64
CA ASN A 332 -9.93 -6.37 -5.62
C ASN A 332 -10.96 -7.41 -5.17
N LYS A 333 -10.70 -8.68 -5.46
CA LYS A 333 -11.40 -9.89 -4.96
C LYS A 333 -10.51 -10.76 -4.08
N GLY A 334 -9.36 -10.25 -3.64
CA GLY A 334 -8.43 -10.93 -2.73
C GLY A 334 -7.89 -9.97 -1.67
N LYS A 335 -6.64 -10.17 -1.25
CA LYS A 335 -6.00 -9.26 -0.29
C LYS A 335 -5.02 -8.31 -0.98
N ILE A 336 -5.06 -7.04 -0.58
CA ILE A 336 -4.07 -6.03 -0.90
C ILE A 336 -3.59 -5.43 0.43
N GLU A 337 -2.33 -5.66 0.76
CA GLU A 337 -1.78 -5.36 2.09
C GLU A 337 -0.48 -4.55 2.01
N SER A 338 -0.30 -3.63 2.96
CA SER A 338 0.89 -2.79 3.04
C SER A 338 1.27 -2.49 4.49
N VAL A 339 2.53 -2.69 4.89
CA VAL A 339 2.99 -2.26 6.22
C VAL A 339 3.22 -0.74 6.25
N GLY A 340 3.77 -0.16 5.18
CA GLY A 340 3.89 1.29 5.00
C GLY A 340 2.65 1.89 4.35
N HIS A 341 2.79 3.09 3.79
CA HIS A 341 1.69 3.82 3.14
C HIS A 341 1.14 3.09 1.92
N MET A 342 -0.16 3.20 1.70
CA MET A 342 -0.82 2.66 0.51
C MET A 342 -1.47 3.78 -0.30
N GLN A 343 -1.19 3.81 -1.60
CA GLN A 343 -1.84 4.71 -2.55
C GLN A 343 -2.49 3.89 -3.68
N MET A 344 -3.79 4.09 -3.89
CA MET A 344 -4.54 3.45 -4.97
C MET A 344 -5.20 4.52 -5.82
N THR A 345 -4.95 4.52 -7.12
CA THR A 345 -5.54 5.48 -8.08
C THR A 345 -6.11 4.69 -9.26
N ALA A 346 -7.44 4.68 -9.39
CA ALA A 346 -8.16 4.14 -10.53
C ALA A 346 -8.66 5.28 -11.42
N GLY A 347 -8.47 5.19 -12.74
CA GLY A 347 -9.09 6.11 -13.71
C GLY A 347 -10.59 5.88 -13.86
N GLY A 348 -11.06 4.65 -13.58
CA GLY A 348 -12.47 4.29 -13.45
C GLY A 348 -12.83 3.98 -11.99
N ASP A 349 -13.54 2.88 -11.77
CA ASP A 349 -14.01 2.46 -10.44
C ASP A 349 -12.91 1.79 -9.62
N LEU A 350 -12.97 1.98 -8.30
CA LEU A 350 -12.26 1.15 -7.32
C LEU A 350 -13.29 0.25 -6.63
N VAL A 351 -13.27 -1.04 -6.95
CA VAL A 351 -14.17 -2.04 -6.39
C VAL A 351 -13.39 -2.96 -5.47
N ASN A 352 -13.79 -3.03 -4.20
CA ASN A 352 -13.24 -3.94 -3.20
C ASN A 352 -14.29 -4.95 -2.74
N GLU A 353 -14.08 -6.24 -2.99
CA GLU A 353 -14.94 -7.34 -2.53
C GLU A 353 -14.34 -8.11 -1.35
N GLN A 354 -13.07 -7.88 -1.02
CA GLN A 354 -12.31 -8.57 0.03
C GLN A 354 -11.50 -7.55 0.85
N THR A 355 -10.20 -7.74 1.05
CA THR A 355 -9.42 -6.92 2.00
C THR A 355 -8.48 -5.96 1.28
N ILE A 356 -8.56 -4.68 1.65
CA ILE A 356 -7.53 -3.68 1.43
C ILE A 356 -7.10 -3.19 2.82
N GLN A 357 -5.83 -3.42 3.20
CA GLN A 357 -5.36 -3.09 4.54
C GLN A 357 -3.97 -2.45 4.52
N THR A 358 -3.79 -1.40 5.32
CA THR A 358 -2.46 -0.82 5.56
C THR A 358 -2.22 -0.46 7.01
N SER A 359 -0.98 -0.61 7.48
CA SER A 359 -0.57 -0.06 8.78
C SER A 359 -0.24 1.44 8.72
N GLY A 360 0.05 1.97 7.53
CA GLY A 360 0.26 3.39 7.28
C GLY A 360 -0.99 4.09 6.73
N LYS A 361 -0.81 5.35 6.31
CA LYS A 361 -1.84 6.13 5.61
C LYS A 361 -2.34 5.42 4.35
N LEU A 362 -3.66 5.38 4.15
CA LEU A 362 -4.31 4.96 2.91
C LEU A 362 -4.81 6.19 2.13
N VAL A 363 -4.49 6.26 0.84
CA VAL A 363 -5.10 7.21 -0.11
C VAL A 363 -5.70 6.43 -1.27
N ALA A 364 -7.02 6.43 -1.39
CA ALA A 364 -7.76 5.77 -2.45
C ALA A 364 -8.49 6.80 -3.31
N LYS A 365 -8.19 6.84 -4.61
CA LYS A 365 -8.79 7.76 -5.58
C LYS A 365 -9.40 6.97 -6.74
N ALA A 366 -10.64 7.28 -7.09
CA ALA A 366 -11.33 6.70 -8.24
C ALA A 366 -11.87 7.81 -9.17
N GLY A 367 -11.62 7.69 -10.46
CA GLY A 367 -12.20 8.55 -11.50
C GLY A 367 -13.67 8.22 -11.81
N GLY A 368 -14.17 7.08 -11.30
CA GLY A 368 -15.57 6.72 -11.20
C GLY A 368 -16.00 6.60 -9.73
N LYS A 369 -16.53 5.42 -9.36
CA LYS A 369 -17.02 5.09 -8.03
C LYS A 369 -15.97 4.44 -7.14
N VAL A 370 -16.16 4.55 -5.83
CA VAL A 370 -15.54 3.61 -4.86
C VAL A 370 -16.63 2.71 -4.33
N VAL A 371 -16.55 1.40 -4.61
CA VAL A 371 -17.52 0.40 -4.16
C VAL A 371 -16.84 -0.57 -3.21
N ASN A 372 -17.23 -0.58 -1.94
CA ASN A 372 -16.70 -1.46 -0.92
C ASN A 372 -17.73 -2.50 -0.46
N LYS A 373 -17.54 -3.74 -0.92
CA LYS A 373 -18.25 -4.96 -0.49
C LYS A 373 -17.41 -5.83 0.45
N GLY A 374 -16.27 -5.31 0.91
CA GLY A 374 -15.27 -5.99 1.72
C GLY A 374 -14.81 -5.14 2.91
N THR A 375 -13.55 -5.29 3.29
CA THR A 375 -12.91 -4.47 4.32
C THR A 375 -11.87 -3.55 3.69
N ILE A 376 -11.99 -2.26 3.97
CA ILE A 376 -10.93 -1.27 3.75
C ILE A 376 -10.48 -0.77 5.11
N GLN A 377 -9.22 -1.00 5.48
CA GLN A 377 -8.70 -0.64 6.80
C GLN A 377 -7.35 0.09 6.72
N SER A 378 -7.18 1.13 7.54
CA SER A 378 -5.91 1.78 7.81
C SER A 378 -5.68 1.92 9.31
N ASN A 379 -4.47 1.62 9.79
CA ASN A 379 -4.07 1.92 11.17
C ASN A 379 -3.64 3.39 11.37
N ALA A 380 -3.62 4.18 10.31
CA ALA A 380 -3.37 5.62 10.32
C ALA A 380 -4.50 6.35 9.58
N ASP A 381 -4.19 7.53 9.03
CA ASP A 381 -5.15 8.32 8.25
C ASP A 381 -5.63 7.59 7.00
N MET A 382 -6.89 7.84 6.63
CA MET A 382 -7.48 7.34 5.39
C MET A 382 -8.17 8.46 4.64
N ASP A 383 -7.82 8.62 3.36
CA ASP A 383 -8.48 9.53 2.43
C ASP A 383 -9.05 8.71 1.26
N ILE A 384 -10.38 8.72 1.11
CA ILE A 384 -11.11 8.12 0.00
C ILE A 384 -11.72 9.25 -0.83
N THR A 385 -11.46 9.25 -2.14
CA THR A 385 -12.07 10.20 -3.08
C THR A 385 -12.60 9.46 -4.29
N ALA A 386 -13.89 9.62 -4.56
CA ALA A 386 -14.54 9.17 -5.79
C ALA A 386 -15.00 10.39 -6.58
N LYS A 387 -14.85 10.35 -7.91
CA LYS A 387 -15.45 11.36 -8.77
C LYS A 387 -16.97 11.25 -8.74
N ASP A 388 -17.50 10.03 -8.85
CA ASP A 388 -18.93 9.74 -8.85
C ASP A 388 -19.44 9.52 -7.43
N SER A 389 -19.65 8.27 -6.98
CA SER A 389 -20.18 7.93 -5.65
C SER A 389 -19.20 7.13 -4.80
N VAL A 390 -19.43 7.11 -3.49
CA VAL A 390 -18.82 6.13 -2.57
C VAL A 390 -19.93 5.24 -2.02
N GLU A 391 -19.83 3.94 -2.24
CA GLU A 391 -20.81 2.93 -1.83
C GLU A 391 -20.14 1.94 -0.87
N ASN A 392 -20.59 1.87 0.38
CA ASN A 392 -20.08 0.96 1.40
C ASN A 392 -21.13 -0.04 1.86
N GLU A 393 -20.93 -1.32 1.56
CA GLU A 393 -21.79 -2.42 2.00
C GLU A 393 -21.20 -3.18 3.23
N LYS A 394 -19.91 -2.99 3.53
CA LYS A 394 -19.23 -3.67 4.64
C LYS A 394 -18.38 -2.68 5.45
N LEU A 395 -17.07 -2.87 5.60
CA LEU A 395 -16.28 -2.11 6.57
C LEU A 395 -15.32 -1.13 5.88
N ILE A 396 -15.42 0.15 6.23
CA ILE A 396 -14.37 1.14 6.03
C ILE A 396 -13.92 1.63 7.40
N ARG A 397 -12.66 1.41 7.76
CA ARG A 397 -12.13 1.77 9.09
C ARG A 397 -10.77 2.45 9.03
N SER A 398 -10.67 3.62 9.65
CA SER A 398 -9.39 4.21 10.04
C SER A 398 -9.24 4.18 11.56
N SER A 399 -8.06 3.82 12.07
CA SER A 399 -7.73 3.99 13.50
C SER A 399 -7.40 5.45 13.86
N ALA A 400 -7.28 6.34 12.88
CA ALA A 400 -7.07 7.78 13.04
C ALA A 400 -8.18 8.56 12.33
N ARG A 401 -7.81 9.54 11.49
CA ARG A 401 -8.76 10.35 10.72
C ARG A 401 -9.21 9.62 9.44
N LEU A 402 -10.51 9.67 9.16
CA LEU A 402 -11.09 9.21 7.90
C LEU A 402 -11.72 10.40 7.17
N SER A 403 -11.37 10.58 5.90
CA SER A 403 -12.06 11.50 4.99
C SER A 403 -12.60 10.72 3.80
N ILE A 404 -13.89 10.87 3.52
CA ILE A 404 -14.56 10.31 2.35
C ILE A 404 -15.16 11.48 1.56
N ASN A 405 -14.78 11.58 0.30
CA ASN A 405 -15.23 12.63 -0.61
C ASN A 405 -15.82 12.02 -1.89
N SER A 406 -17.07 12.33 -2.18
CA SER A 406 -17.74 12.10 -3.45
C SER A 406 -17.97 13.44 -4.15
N GLN A 407 -17.41 13.60 -5.35
CA GLN A 407 -17.34 14.91 -6.02
C GLN A 407 -18.60 15.27 -6.80
N SER A 408 -19.33 14.29 -7.34
CA SER A 408 -20.57 14.53 -8.10
C SER A 408 -21.76 13.69 -7.64
N GLY A 409 -21.55 12.67 -6.83
CA GLY A 409 -22.59 11.73 -6.42
C GLY A 409 -22.81 11.68 -4.91
N LYS A 410 -23.38 10.55 -4.49
CA LYS A 410 -23.72 10.26 -3.09
C LYS A 410 -22.60 9.55 -2.35
N ILE A 411 -22.67 9.63 -1.03
CA ILE A 411 -22.07 8.61 -0.15
C ILE A 411 -23.21 7.70 0.33
N VAL A 412 -23.20 6.43 -0.06
CA VAL A 412 -24.17 5.42 0.37
C VAL A 412 -23.49 4.46 1.34
N ASN A 413 -24.08 4.25 2.51
CA ASN A 413 -23.55 3.38 3.54
C ASN A 413 -24.59 2.38 4.05
N ALA A 414 -24.50 1.13 3.60
CA ALA A 414 -25.22 -0.01 4.16
C ALA A 414 -24.39 -0.84 5.16
N GLY A 415 -23.08 -0.53 5.28
CA GLY A 415 -22.16 -1.19 6.20
C GLY A 415 -21.71 -0.30 7.36
N THR A 416 -20.48 -0.48 7.83
CA THR A 416 -19.83 0.32 8.87
C THR A 416 -18.77 1.25 8.28
N ILE A 417 -18.90 2.55 8.53
CA ILE A 417 -17.86 3.55 8.35
C ILE A 417 -17.39 3.99 9.73
N GLN A 418 -16.10 3.78 10.03
CA GLN A 418 -15.53 4.07 11.34
C GLN A 418 -14.22 4.84 11.27
N ALA A 419 -14.12 5.89 12.08
CA ALA A 419 -12.87 6.59 12.35
C ALA A 419 -12.50 6.51 13.83
N GLY A 420 -11.21 6.37 14.12
CA GLY A 420 -10.72 6.42 15.49
C GLY A 420 -10.57 7.85 16.02
N GLN A 421 -10.62 8.85 15.14
CA GLN A 421 -10.59 10.27 15.46
C GLN A 421 -11.73 11.00 14.76
N SER A 422 -11.40 11.91 13.84
CA SER A 422 -12.39 12.65 13.06
C SER A 422 -12.79 11.88 11.81
N LEU A 423 -14.09 11.88 11.51
CA LEU A 423 -14.68 11.43 10.26
C LEU A 423 -15.22 12.64 9.49
N ASN A 424 -14.69 12.87 8.29
CA ASN A 424 -15.19 13.89 7.37
C ASN A 424 -15.87 13.21 6.18
N LEU A 425 -17.16 13.42 6.01
CA LEU A 425 -17.93 12.98 4.85
C LEU A 425 -18.29 14.20 4.01
N THR A 426 -17.86 14.23 2.76
CA THR A 426 -18.22 15.29 1.81
C THR A 426 -18.84 14.64 0.59
N SER A 427 -20.06 15.05 0.26
CA SER A 427 -20.81 14.56 -0.89
C SER A 427 -21.30 15.73 -1.73
N HIS A 428 -21.61 15.46 -2.99
CA HIS A 428 -22.34 16.41 -3.82
C HIS A 428 -23.84 16.14 -3.78
N ASP A 429 -24.27 14.88 -3.79
CA ASP A 429 -25.68 14.48 -3.91
C ASP A 429 -26.23 13.87 -2.60
N GLY A 430 -25.63 14.22 -1.45
CA GLY A 430 -26.07 13.76 -0.14
C GLY A 430 -25.41 12.48 0.37
N ILE A 431 -25.75 12.14 1.63
CA ILE A 431 -25.23 10.99 2.37
C ILE A 431 -26.41 10.11 2.77
N ASP A 432 -26.53 8.94 2.17
CA ASP A 432 -27.57 7.97 2.49
C ASP A 432 -26.98 6.87 3.37
N ASN A 433 -27.36 6.83 4.64
CA ASN A 433 -27.12 5.68 5.48
C ASN A 433 -28.32 4.74 5.29
N GLU A 434 -28.08 3.46 4.95
CA GLU A 434 -29.10 2.46 4.60
C GLU A 434 -28.96 1.24 5.53
N GLN A 435 -29.43 1.37 6.78
CA GLN A 435 -29.21 0.39 7.86
C GLN A 435 -27.74 0.23 8.30
N GLY A 436 -26.87 1.13 7.83
CA GLY A 436 -25.44 1.16 8.18
C GLY A 436 -25.13 1.82 9.53
N VAL A 437 -23.86 1.71 9.92
CA VAL A 437 -23.27 2.37 11.08
C VAL A 437 -22.24 3.40 10.63
N ILE A 438 -22.38 4.63 11.10
CA ILE A 438 -21.36 5.68 10.95
C ILE A 438 -20.88 6.05 12.35
N GLN A 439 -19.59 5.86 12.63
CA GLN A 439 -19.04 6.06 13.97
C GLN A 439 -17.68 6.76 13.97
N ALA A 440 -17.54 7.78 14.81
CA ALA A 440 -16.26 8.44 15.07
C ALA A 440 -16.27 9.16 16.43
N LEU A 441 -15.12 9.74 16.82
CA LEU A 441 -15.09 10.70 17.93
C LEU A 441 -15.84 11.98 17.51
N HIS A 442 -15.45 12.53 16.36
CA HIS A 442 -16.10 13.68 15.75
C HIS A 442 -16.55 13.33 14.34
N VAL A 443 -17.79 13.67 13.99
CA VAL A 443 -18.27 13.51 12.61
C VAL A 443 -18.60 14.88 12.03
N SER A 444 -18.01 15.19 10.89
CA SER A 444 -18.34 16.34 10.07
C SER A 444 -18.90 15.87 8.75
N THR A 445 -20.07 16.38 8.38
CA THR A 445 -20.71 16.10 7.11
C THR A 445 -20.92 17.40 6.34
N ARG A 446 -20.68 17.36 5.03
CA ARG A 446 -20.92 18.46 4.12
C ARG A 446 -21.58 17.95 2.85
N ASN A 447 -22.68 18.59 2.47
CA ASN A 447 -23.29 18.42 1.17
C ASN A 447 -23.12 19.69 0.33
N HIS A 448 -22.75 19.52 -0.95
CA HIS A 448 -22.57 20.60 -1.90
C HIS A 448 -23.79 20.88 -2.78
N ASP A 449 -24.74 19.95 -2.93
CA ASP A 449 -26.02 20.26 -3.60
C ASP A 449 -27.03 20.84 -2.59
N GLU A 450 -27.46 22.06 -2.90
CA GLU A 450 -28.43 22.83 -2.13
C GLU A 450 -29.84 22.23 -2.18
N ASN A 451 -30.13 21.41 -3.19
CA ASN A 451 -31.45 20.81 -3.39
C ASN A 451 -31.62 19.46 -2.70
N ASN A 452 -30.56 18.89 -2.13
CA ASN A 452 -30.59 17.55 -1.59
C ASN A 452 -30.36 17.51 -0.07
N VAL A 453 -30.98 16.53 0.60
CA VAL A 453 -30.85 16.32 2.04
C VAL A 453 -29.40 15.94 2.33
N ALA A 454 -28.78 16.66 3.27
CA ALA A 454 -27.36 16.46 3.58
C ALA A 454 -27.06 15.05 4.13
N VAL A 455 -27.99 14.50 4.93
CA VAL A 455 -27.90 13.13 5.47
C VAL A 455 -29.31 12.52 5.57
N THR A 456 -29.51 11.36 4.94
CA THR A 456 -30.74 10.55 4.99
C THR A 456 -30.52 9.32 5.87
N PHE A 457 -31.51 8.99 6.71
CA PHE A 457 -31.53 7.77 7.52
C PHE A 457 -32.79 6.93 7.24
N ASN A 458 -32.65 5.63 6.98
CA ASN A 458 -33.70 4.66 6.66
C ASN A 458 -33.79 3.50 7.69
N GLY A 459 -34.60 3.64 8.75
CA GLY A 459 -34.94 2.55 9.68
C GLY A 459 -34.07 2.46 10.96
N SER A 460 -33.68 1.26 11.40
CA SER A 460 -32.98 0.98 12.69
C SER A 460 -31.48 1.35 12.71
N GLU A 461 -31.15 2.47 12.10
CA GLU A 461 -29.79 2.91 11.80
C GLU A 461 -29.01 3.40 13.01
N ARG A 462 -27.67 3.49 12.94
CA ARG A 462 -26.87 4.00 14.05
C ARG A 462 -25.81 5.01 13.60
N PHE A 463 -26.06 6.28 13.91
CA PHE A 463 -25.07 7.34 13.77
C PHE A 463 -24.54 7.69 15.16
N VAL A 464 -23.28 7.30 15.42
CA VAL A 464 -22.65 7.43 16.73
C VAL A 464 -21.46 8.37 16.62
N ALA A 465 -21.68 9.65 16.90
CA ALA A 465 -20.60 10.54 17.29
C ALA A 465 -20.51 10.55 18.80
N GLN A 466 -19.30 10.35 19.31
CA GLN A 466 -19.09 10.26 20.75
C GLN A 466 -18.89 11.64 21.40
N ASP A 467 -18.55 12.66 20.61
CA ASP A 467 -18.38 14.04 21.07
C ASP A 467 -19.25 15.04 20.30
N ALA A 468 -19.02 15.21 18.99
CA ALA A 468 -19.68 16.24 18.21
C ALA A 468 -20.09 15.76 16.81
N VAL A 469 -21.27 16.22 16.37
CA VAL A 469 -21.74 16.13 14.98
C VAL A 469 -21.86 17.54 14.41
N ARG A 470 -21.20 17.80 13.29
CA ARG A 470 -21.39 19.01 12.48
C ARG A 470 -22.00 18.63 11.13
N VAL A 471 -23.12 19.26 10.79
CA VAL A 471 -23.77 19.12 9.49
C VAL A 471 -23.77 20.50 8.82
N ASP A 472 -22.91 20.69 7.83
CA ASP A 472 -22.88 21.91 7.01
C ASP A 472 -23.79 21.73 5.79
N ALA A 473 -24.84 22.54 5.69
CA ALA A 473 -25.64 22.74 4.46
C ALA A 473 -25.52 24.20 4.01
N GLN A 474 -25.49 24.46 2.70
CA GLN A 474 -25.20 25.80 2.18
C GLN A 474 -26.36 26.81 2.35
N GLN A 475 -27.61 26.37 2.61
CA GLN A 475 -28.77 27.24 2.95
C GLN A 475 -29.76 26.54 3.91
N GLU A 476 -30.68 27.32 4.53
CA GLU A 476 -31.76 26.83 5.41
C GLU A 476 -32.57 25.72 4.72
N ASN A 477 -32.33 24.47 5.08
CA ASN A 477 -33.18 23.35 4.66
C ASN A 477 -34.19 23.08 5.78
N GLU A 478 -35.49 23.24 5.51
CA GLU A 478 -36.57 22.97 6.46
C GLU A 478 -36.54 21.51 7.00
N ALA A 479 -35.87 20.58 6.30
CA ALA A 479 -35.61 19.23 6.80
C ALA A 479 -34.51 19.17 7.90
N LEU A 480 -33.51 20.07 7.87
CA LEU A 480 -32.53 20.22 8.95
C LEU A 480 -33.15 20.84 10.20
N LYS A 481 -34.16 21.72 10.04
CA LYS A 481 -34.99 22.19 11.16
C LYS A 481 -35.76 21.04 11.80
N LEU A 482 -36.21 20.03 11.05
CA LEU A 482 -36.93 18.87 11.59
C LEU A 482 -36.00 17.91 12.37
N LEU A 483 -34.76 17.72 11.91
CA LEU A 483 -33.75 16.89 12.59
C LEU A 483 -33.29 17.50 13.93
N VAL A 484 -33.22 18.84 14.01
CA VAL A 484 -32.78 19.58 15.21
C VAL A 484 -33.94 19.90 16.18
N SER A 485 -35.14 20.23 15.69
CA SER A 485 -36.27 20.62 16.55
C SER A 485 -36.89 19.47 17.35
N ARG A 486 -36.75 18.21 16.90
CA ARG A 486 -37.34 17.04 17.57
C ARG A 486 -36.42 16.34 18.60
N GLN A 487 -35.13 16.69 18.71
CA GLN A 487 -34.25 16.20 19.78
C GLN A 487 -34.08 17.17 20.96
N VAL A 488 -34.34 18.47 20.77
CA VAL A 488 -34.25 19.46 21.86
C VAL A 488 -35.48 19.42 22.78
N ASN A 489 -36.59 18.79 22.37
CA ASN A 489 -37.85 18.84 23.12
C ASN A 489 -38.37 17.45 23.53
N LEU A 490 -37.68 16.81 24.48
CA LEU A 490 -38.19 15.62 25.20
C LEU A 490 -38.50 15.88 26.68
N SER A 491 -38.74 17.15 27.07
CA SER A 491 -39.21 17.45 28.42
C SER A 491 -40.50 18.26 28.52
N ASN A 492 -41.12 18.75 27.43
CA ASN A 492 -42.51 19.26 27.44
C ASN A 492 -43.06 19.48 26.01
N VAL A 493 -43.77 18.51 25.42
CA VAL A 493 -44.80 18.80 24.41
C VAL A 493 -46.03 17.92 24.70
N PRO A 494 -47.22 18.53 24.92
CA PRO A 494 -48.46 17.78 25.12
C PRO A 494 -48.92 17.15 23.80
N ASN A 495 -49.52 15.95 23.93
CA ASN A 495 -50.16 15.16 22.88
C ASN A 495 -50.79 16.00 21.76
N GLU A 496 -50.21 15.96 20.57
CA GLU A 496 -50.95 16.06 19.31
C GLU A 496 -50.20 15.25 18.22
N GLU A 497 -50.99 14.65 17.34
CA GLU A 497 -50.72 13.43 16.56
C GLU A 497 -49.45 13.49 15.69
N THR A 498 -48.53 12.53 15.90
CA THR A 498 -47.43 12.20 14.97
C THR A 498 -47.67 10.80 14.42
N SER A 499 -47.53 10.62 13.10
CA SER A 499 -47.81 9.35 12.41
C SER A 499 -46.73 8.29 12.70
N GLU A 500 -47.09 7.00 12.67
CA GLU A 500 -46.21 5.86 12.99
C GLU A 500 -44.95 5.76 12.09
N GLU A 501 -44.96 6.39 10.91
CA GLU A 501 -43.82 6.44 9.99
C GLU A 501 -42.72 7.43 10.47
N GLU A 502 -43.10 8.48 11.21
CA GLU A 502 -42.17 9.46 11.79
C GLU A 502 -41.53 8.99 13.11
N GLN A 503 -42.17 8.07 13.85
CA GLN A 503 -41.62 7.49 15.08
C GLN A 503 -40.50 6.47 14.83
N ASN A 504 -40.51 5.80 13.67
CA ASN A 504 -39.53 4.77 13.32
C ASN A 504 -38.16 5.32 12.90
N ASN A 505 -38.04 6.62 12.61
CA ASN A 505 -36.78 7.28 12.23
C ASN A 505 -35.96 7.84 13.41
N ILE A 506 -36.41 7.68 14.66
CA ILE A 506 -35.80 8.32 15.86
C ILE A 506 -34.90 7.35 16.65
N GLY A 507 -34.99 6.04 16.41
CA GLY A 507 -34.32 5.01 17.23
C GLY A 507 -32.79 4.91 17.15
N GLY A 508 -32.13 5.74 16.32
CA GLY A 508 -30.75 5.53 15.89
C GLY A 508 -29.66 6.47 16.43
N LEU A 509 -30.04 7.55 17.11
CA LEU A 509 -29.13 8.60 17.56
C LEU A 509 -28.88 8.46 19.07
N THR A 510 -27.90 7.64 19.45
CA THR A 510 -27.49 7.43 20.86
C THR A 510 -26.11 8.03 21.13
N GLY A 511 -25.96 8.88 22.15
CA GLY A 511 -24.65 9.38 22.63
C GLY A 511 -24.25 10.82 22.27
N ILE A 512 -25.17 11.62 21.72
CA ILE A 512 -24.90 13.01 21.29
C ILE A 512 -24.87 13.95 22.51
N LYS A 513 -23.74 14.65 22.72
CA LYS A 513 -23.59 15.65 23.80
C LYS A 513 -23.92 17.08 23.38
N GLU A 514 -23.68 17.42 22.13
CA GLU A 514 -23.96 18.74 21.57
C GLU A 514 -24.24 18.60 20.07
N LEU A 515 -25.43 19.01 19.62
CA LEU A 515 -25.79 19.10 18.21
C LEU A 515 -25.68 20.58 17.80
N SER A 516 -24.61 20.96 17.11
CA SER A 516 -24.43 22.33 16.62
C SER A 516 -24.68 22.38 15.12
N VAL A 517 -25.83 22.95 14.73
CA VAL A 517 -26.03 23.42 13.35
C VAL A 517 -25.46 24.83 13.28
N SER A 518 -24.20 24.94 12.87
CA SER A 518 -23.59 26.24 12.62
C SER A 518 -23.98 26.68 11.22
N TYR A 519 -24.91 27.62 11.11
CA TYR A 519 -24.82 28.59 10.02
C TYR A 519 -23.52 29.35 10.24
N ALA A 520 -22.78 29.62 9.18
CA ALA A 520 -21.48 30.27 9.28
C ALA A 520 -21.59 31.62 10.00
N GLU A 521 -21.39 31.61 11.32
CA GLU A 521 -20.97 32.76 12.12
C GLU A 521 -19.98 32.29 13.19
N GLU A 522 -18.93 33.07 13.31
CA GLU A 522 -17.71 32.85 14.07
C GLU A 522 -17.98 33.06 15.57
N ASN A 523 -17.52 32.12 16.41
CA ASN A 523 -17.45 32.14 17.89
C ASN A 523 -18.60 31.46 18.68
N ALA A 524 -18.38 30.19 19.04
CA ALA A 524 -18.91 29.60 20.28
C ALA A 524 -17.75 28.91 21.03
N GLN A 525 -17.59 29.21 22.32
CA GLN A 525 -16.62 28.52 23.20
C GLN A 525 -17.25 27.23 23.72
N ILE A 526 -16.64 26.08 23.41
CA ILE A 526 -17.03 24.76 23.95
C ILE A 526 -16.58 24.69 25.42
N GLU A 527 -17.46 24.26 26.32
CA GLU A 527 -17.14 24.07 27.73
C GLU A 527 -16.49 22.68 27.97
N LEU A 528 -15.27 22.67 28.53
CA LEU A 528 -14.47 21.48 28.81
C LEU A 528 -14.91 20.82 30.13
N THR A 529 -15.85 19.88 30.06
CA THR A 529 -16.30 19.02 31.18
C THR A 529 -15.67 17.62 31.11
N ALA A 530 -15.56 16.90 32.23
CA ALA A 530 -15.04 15.54 32.26
C ALA A 530 -15.85 14.59 31.37
N GLN A 531 -17.17 14.77 31.34
CA GLN A 531 -18.08 13.98 30.53
C GLN A 531 -17.78 14.18 29.01
N ASN A 532 -17.47 15.41 28.56
CA ASN A 532 -17.09 15.70 27.15
C ASN A 532 -15.73 15.04 26.77
N LEU A 533 -14.86 14.83 27.74
CA LEU A 533 -13.56 14.21 27.53
C LEU A 533 -13.65 12.67 27.45
N ILE A 534 -14.60 12.04 28.14
CA ILE A 534 -14.87 10.57 28.05
C ILE A 534 -15.47 10.21 26.70
N GLY A 535 -16.41 11.02 26.20
CA GLY A 535 -17.02 10.84 24.88
C GLY A 535 -15.97 10.85 23.76
N ASN A 536 -14.99 11.73 23.86
CA ASN A 536 -13.87 11.84 22.90
C ASN A 536 -12.89 10.64 22.85
N MET A 537 -13.15 9.49 23.48
CA MET A 537 -12.10 8.49 23.71
C MET A 537 -12.48 7.03 23.44
N SER A 538 -13.70 6.71 22.98
CA SER A 538 -14.14 5.32 22.69
C SER A 538 -13.59 4.72 21.37
N ALA A 539 -12.42 5.19 20.94
CA ALA A 539 -11.66 4.69 19.79
C ALA A 539 -10.24 4.21 20.17
N ARG A 540 -9.91 4.26 21.46
CA ARG A 540 -8.59 3.95 22.01
C ARG A 540 -8.68 2.73 22.92
N PRO A 541 -7.56 2.09 23.25
CA PRO A 541 -7.54 0.79 23.92
C PRO A 541 -7.65 0.99 25.44
N PHE A 542 -8.79 1.50 25.87
CA PHE A 542 -9.11 1.67 27.28
C PHE A 542 -10.07 0.56 27.71
N GLU A 543 -9.80 -0.03 28.86
CA GLU A 543 -10.69 -0.96 29.53
C GLU A 543 -11.36 -0.24 30.71
N ILE A 544 -12.66 -0.46 30.88
CA ILE A 544 -13.36 -0.07 32.10
C ILE A 544 -13.07 -1.18 33.11
N SER A 545 -12.18 -0.90 34.06
CA SER A 545 -11.78 -1.85 35.09
C SER A 545 -11.67 -1.14 36.44
N SER A 546 -12.50 -1.57 37.39
CA SER A 546 -12.55 -1.08 38.76
C SER A 546 -11.77 -1.98 39.74
N SER A 547 -10.63 -2.55 39.33
CA SER A 547 -10.00 -3.61 40.14
C SER A 547 -9.33 -3.12 41.43
N ASP A 548 -9.00 -1.83 41.58
CA ASP A 548 -8.33 -1.29 42.77
C ASP A 548 -9.00 -0.04 43.39
N GLY A 549 -10.10 0.46 42.80
CA GLY A 549 -10.84 1.65 43.26
C GLY A 549 -10.12 2.98 43.09
N ARG A 550 -8.96 3.02 42.44
CA ARG A 550 -8.18 4.26 42.21
C ARG A 550 -8.57 4.99 40.93
N TYR A 551 -8.98 4.23 39.90
CA TYR A 551 -9.28 4.72 38.56
C TYR A 551 -10.58 4.12 38.04
N GLU A 552 -11.40 4.94 37.37
CA GLU A 552 -12.61 4.45 36.69
C GLU A 552 -12.32 3.92 35.26
N ILE A 553 -11.27 4.43 34.62
CA ILE A 553 -10.83 4.02 33.28
C ILE A 553 -9.34 3.66 33.32
N GLN A 554 -8.99 2.46 32.87
CA GLN A 554 -7.59 2.02 32.78
C GLN A 554 -7.20 1.82 31.32
N THR A 555 -5.96 2.15 30.98
CA THR A 555 -5.41 1.88 29.65
C THR A 555 -4.97 0.43 29.56
N ASP A 556 -5.27 -0.23 28.44
CA ASP A 556 -4.84 -1.61 28.17
C ASP A 556 -3.34 -1.73 28.47
N PRO A 557 -2.94 -2.67 29.36
CA PRO A 557 -1.56 -2.82 29.82
C PRO A 557 -0.53 -2.91 28.69
N LYS A 558 -0.92 -3.38 27.51
CA LYS A 558 -0.01 -3.46 26.36
C LYS A 558 0.50 -2.10 25.86
N TYR A 559 -0.12 -0.97 26.26
CA TYR A 559 0.35 0.38 25.92
C TYR A 559 1.08 1.08 27.07
N THR A 560 0.83 0.67 28.31
CA THR A 560 1.38 1.32 29.51
C THR A 560 2.55 0.57 30.13
N GLN A 561 2.76 -0.72 29.83
CA GLN A 561 3.80 -1.57 30.43
C GLN A 561 5.26 -1.17 30.11
N TYR A 562 5.49 -0.35 29.09
CA TYR A 562 6.86 -0.04 28.62
C TYR A 562 7.56 1.05 29.43
N ARG A 563 6.82 1.86 30.20
CA ARG A 563 7.38 2.93 31.05
C ARG A 563 6.39 3.39 32.11
N GLN A 564 6.89 4.05 33.15
CA GLN A 564 6.03 4.80 34.07
C GLN A 564 5.56 6.10 33.41
N TRP A 565 4.27 6.40 33.54
CA TRP A 565 3.65 7.58 32.97
C TRP A 565 3.44 8.65 34.05
N LEU A 566 3.75 9.90 33.71
CA LEU A 566 3.42 11.05 34.54
C LEU A 566 1.90 11.23 34.62
N GLY A 567 1.34 11.28 35.83
CA GLY A 567 -0.08 11.50 36.09
C GLY A 567 -0.30 12.32 37.36
N SER A 568 -1.55 12.46 37.77
CA SER A 568 -1.99 13.32 38.87
C SER A 568 -1.52 12.84 40.25
N ASP A 569 -1.12 11.56 40.38
CA ASP A 569 -0.41 11.04 41.56
C ASP A 569 0.85 11.89 41.87
N TYR A 570 1.56 12.37 40.83
CA TYR A 570 2.70 13.29 40.98
C TYR A 570 2.30 14.62 41.64
N MET A 571 1.15 15.17 41.23
CA MET A 571 0.64 16.44 41.78
C MET A 571 0.16 16.27 43.23
N LEU A 572 -0.49 15.14 43.54
CA LEU A 572 -0.98 14.81 44.89
C LEU A 572 0.18 14.61 45.88
N GLU A 573 1.25 13.95 45.45
CA GLU A 573 2.47 13.77 46.26
C GLU A 573 3.12 15.11 46.61
N LEU A 574 3.24 16.03 45.64
CA LEU A 574 3.76 17.39 45.88
C LEU A 574 2.89 18.21 46.85
N LEU A 575 1.59 17.89 46.95
CA LEU A 575 0.66 18.49 47.90
C LEU A 575 0.63 17.78 49.26
N SER A 576 1.43 16.71 49.42
CA SER A 576 1.38 15.82 50.60
C SER A 576 -0.01 15.23 50.85
N ILE A 577 -0.74 14.92 49.77
CA ILE A 577 -2.06 14.26 49.80
C ILE A 577 -1.87 12.80 49.39
N ASP A 578 -2.34 11.87 50.21
CA ASP A 578 -2.32 10.44 49.87
C ASP A 578 -3.28 10.15 48.69
N PRO A 579 -2.78 9.65 47.53
CA PRO A 579 -3.61 9.33 46.38
C PRO A 579 -4.65 8.23 46.62
N GLN A 580 -4.60 7.52 47.74
CA GLN A 580 -5.63 6.55 48.14
C GLN A 580 -6.79 7.17 48.93
N GLN A 581 -6.62 8.40 49.43
CA GLN A 581 -7.61 9.09 50.27
C GLN A 581 -8.42 10.13 49.49
N VAL A 582 -8.19 10.25 48.17
CA VAL A 582 -8.95 11.10 47.27
C VAL A 582 -10.02 10.30 46.52
N LEU A 583 -11.00 11.00 45.93
CA LEU A 583 -11.95 10.39 45.00
C LEU A 583 -11.22 9.65 43.86
N ALA A 584 -11.83 8.60 43.33
CA ALA A 584 -11.32 7.89 42.17
C ALA A 584 -11.03 8.87 41.02
N ARG A 585 -9.90 8.68 40.34
CA ARG A 585 -9.57 9.49 39.17
C ARG A 585 -10.30 8.94 37.97
N LEU A 586 -10.62 9.83 37.03
CA LEU A 586 -11.33 9.46 35.82
C LEU A 586 -10.56 8.39 35.02
N GLY A 587 -9.22 8.47 34.99
CA GLY A 587 -8.41 7.38 34.48
C GLY A 587 -6.95 7.43 34.90
N ASP A 588 -6.18 6.44 34.45
CA ASP A 588 -4.76 6.30 34.80
C ASP A 588 -3.85 7.42 34.24
N ALA A 589 -2.57 7.39 34.61
CA ALA A 589 -1.61 8.43 34.23
C ALA A 589 -1.46 8.62 32.71
N TYR A 590 -1.56 7.55 31.92
CA TYR A 590 -1.52 7.65 30.45
C TYR A 590 -2.77 8.35 29.93
N PHE A 591 -3.94 7.93 30.43
CA PHE A 591 -5.23 8.50 30.10
C PHE A 591 -5.29 10.00 30.43
N GLU A 592 -4.77 10.41 31.58
CA GLU A 592 -4.70 11.81 31.98
C GLU A 592 -3.84 12.67 31.06
N GLN A 593 -2.69 12.18 30.59
CA GLN A 593 -1.86 12.92 29.62
C GLN A 593 -2.59 13.16 28.31
N VAL A 594 -3.37 12.17 27.85
CA VAL A 594 -4.19 12.29 26.64
C VAL A 594 -5.24 13.38 26.82
N ILE A 595 -5.93 13.39 27.96
CA ILE A 595 -6.97 14.37 28.26
C ILE A 595 -6.40 15.79 28.37
N ILE A 596 -5.25 15.96 29.00
CA ILE A 596 -4.59 17.26 29.12
C ILE A 596 -4.15 17.77 27.74
N ALA A 597 -3.64 16.89 26.89
CA ALA A 597 -3.24 17.22 25.53
C ALA A 597 -4.42 17.71 24.67
N GLU A 598 -5.58 17.05 24.79
CA GLU A 598 -6.78 17.45 24.05
C GLU A 598 -7.31 18.81 24.55
N GLN A 599 -7.33 19.03 25.87
CA GLN A 599 -7.68 20.32 26.45
C GLN A 599 -6.76 21.45 25.96
N LEU A 600 -5.44 21.22 25.92
CA LEU A 600 -4.48 22.18 25.39
C LEU A 600 -4.71 22.49 23.91
N LYS A 601 -5.00 21.47 23.10
CA LYS A 601 -5.30 21.62 21.68
C LYS A 601 -6.55 22.48 21.45
N GLN A 602 -7.59 22.26 22.25
CA GLN A 602 -8.83 23.05 22.18
C GLN A 602 -8.63 24.48 22.66
N LEU A 603 -8.00 24.66 23.83
CA LEU A 603 -7.78 25.98 24.43
C LEU A 603 -6.80 26.86 23.65
N ARG A 604 -5.86 26.26 22.90
CA ARG A 604 -4.86 26.98 22.09
C ARG A 604 -5.12 26.95 20.58
N LYS A 605 -6.32 26.54 20.14
CA LYS A 605 -6.74 26.52 18.73
C LYS A 605 -5.71 25.88 17.78
N ASN A 606 -5.34 24.62 18.03
CA ASN A 606 -4.43 23.80 17.19
C ASN A 606 -2.92 24.12 17.21
N ALA A 607 -2.44 25.12 17.94
CA ALA A 607 -1.00 25.40 18.03
C ALA A 607 -0.17 24.25 18.68
N SER A 608 -0.82 23.40 19.49
CA SER A 608 -0.19 22.23 20.15
C SER A 608 -0.21 20.93 19.33
N ALA A 609 -0.78 20.91 18.11
CA ALA A 609 -1.00 19.68 17.34
C ALA A 609 0.28 18.96 16.83
N ASN A 610 1.47 19.55 17.03
CA ASN A 610 2.73 19.06 16.46
C ASN A 610 3.83 18.74 17.50
N MET A 611 3.51 18.65 18.78
CA MET A 611 4.52 18.35 19.81
C MET A 611 4.85 16.85 19.90
N SER A 612 6.15 16.54 19.96
CA SER A 612 6.62 15.18 20.28
C SER A 612 6.17 14.76 21.68
N PRO A 613 5.86 13.47 21.94
CA PRO A 613 5.39 12.98 23.24
C PRO A 613 6.25 13.43 24.44
N ASN A 614 7.57 13.48 24.29
CA ASN A 614 8.48 13.89 25.36
C ASN A 614 8.39 15.39 25.69
N VAL A 615 8.11 16.23 24.68
CA VAL A 615 7.94 17.68 24.86
C VAL A 615 6.62 17.95 25.57
N LEU A 616 5.56 17.25 25.17
CA LEU A 616 4.25 17.32 25.80
C LEU A 616 4.30 16.92 27.27
N GLU A 617 4.94 15.80 27.61
CA GLU A 617 5.05 15.32 28.99
C GLU A 617 5.82 16.32 29.88
N THR A 618 6.87 16.97 29.34
CA THR A 618 7.61 18.02 30.03
C THR A 618 6.74 19.25 30.32
N GLU A 619 5.90 19.64 29.36
CA GLU A 619 4.97 20.75 29.52
C GLU A 619 3.89 20.43 30.57
N ILE A 620 3.29 19.23 30.50
CA ILE A 620 2.29 18.76 31.47
C ILE A 620 2.87 18.79 32.89
N LYS A 621 4.09 18.28 33.06
CA LYS A 621 4.79 18.29 34.35
C LYS A 621 4.93 19.71 34.90
N SER A 622 5.37 20.64 34.05
CA SER A 622 5.52 22.04 34.44
C SER A 622 4.17 22.63 34.87
N MET A 623 3.10 22.39 34.12
CA MET A 623 1.76 22.89 34.45
C MET A 623 1.23 22.32 35.77
N MET A 624 1.50 21.05 36.09
CA MET A 624 1.16 20.45 37.38
C MET A 624 1.93 21.12 38.53
N GLU A 625 3.25 21.31 38.40
CA GLU A 625 4.08 21.99 39.41
C GLU A 625 3.61 23.43 39.65
N GLN A 626 3.21 24.14 38.59
CA GLN A 626 2.68 25.50 38.70
C GLN A 626 1.30 25.52 39.37
N GLY A 627 0.45 24.51 39.11
CA GLY A 627 -0.81 24.32 39.83
C GLY A 627 -0.61 24.12 41.34
N VAL A 628 0.35 23.27 41.73
CA VAL A 628 0.71 23.07 43.15
C VAL A 628 1.19 24.37 43.79
N LYS A 629 2.12 25.09 43.15
CA LYS A 629 2.62 26.38 43.67
C LYS A 629 1.49 27.39 43.85
N PHE A 630 0.57 27.46 42.89
CA PHE A 630 -0.60 28.34 42.99
C PHE A 630 -1.48 27.98 44.18
N ALA A 631 -1.80 26.69 44.37
CA ALA A 631 -2.64 26.25 45.47
C ALA A 631 -2.03 26.51 46.86
N LEU A 632 -0.71 26.33 47.01
CA LEU A 632 0.01 26.63 48.24
C LEU A 632 0.03 28.15 48.54
N GLN A 633 0.12 28.99 47.51
CA GLN A 633 0.07 30.45 47.66
C GLN A 633 -1.32 30.96 48.07
N GLU A 634 -2.38 30.26 47.67
CA GLU A 634 -3.77 30.57 48.02
C GLU A 634 -4.16 30.19 49.45
N ASN A 635 -3.20 29.70 50.26
CA ASN A 635 -3.32 29.43 51.70
C ASN A 635 -4.58 28.64 52.08
N GLY A 636 -4.83 27.54 51.37
CA GLY A 636 -5.95 26.62 51.63
C GLY A 636 -7.30 27.03 51.00
N LYS A 637 -7.35 28.11 50.23
CA LYS A 637 -8.54 28.52 49.45
C LYS A 637 -8.72 27.72 48.16
N VAL A 638 -7.67 27.06 47.68
CA VAL A 638 -7.69 26.15 46.53
C VAL A 638 -7.45 24.74 47.05
N LYS A 639 -8.38 23.82 46.76
CA LYS A 639 -8.36 22.44 47.24
C LYS A 639 -8.62 21.48 46.09
N VAL A 640 -8.02 20.29 46.16
CA VAL A 640 -8.27 19.21 45.20
C VAL A 640 -9.77 18.91 45.17
N GLY A 641 -10.32 18.78 43.96
CA GLY A 641 -11.74 18.54 43.74
C GLY A 641 -12.60 19.81 43.63
N MET A 642 -12.05 21.00 43.92
CA MET A 642 -12.75 22.27 43.71
C MET A 642 -12.22 22.96 42.46
N PRO A 643 -13.11 23.41 41.53
CA PRO A 643 -12.68 24.22 40.40
C PRO A 643 -12.17 25.59 40.88
N LEU A 644 -11.29 26.21 40.10
CA LEU A 644 -10.90 27.59 40.35
C LEU A 644 -12.09 28.53 40.16
N THR A 645 -12.17 29.57 40.98
CA THR A 645 -13.11 30.68 40.77
C THR A 645 -12.61 31.59 39.66
N THR A 646 -13.50 32.34 39.01
CA THR A 646 -13.14 33.32 37.97
C THR A 646 -12.06 34.33 38.43
N SER A 647 -12.08 34.71 39.71
CA SER A 647 -11.06 35.60 40.29
C SER A 647 -9.70 34.91 40.44
N GLN A 648 -9.67 33.61 40.69
CA GLN A 648 -8.44 32.81 40.78
C GLN A 648 -7.88 32.52 39.40
N GLU A 649 -8.73 32.19 38.42
CA GLU A 649 -8.31 32.02 37.02
C GLU A 649 -7.67 33.31 36.47
N SER A 650 -8.28 34.45 36.78
CA SER A 650 -7.79 35.76 36.36
C SER A 650 -6.47 36.17 37.03
N SER A 651 -6.09 35.53 38.14
CA SER A 651 -4.83 35.81 38.85
C SER A 651 -3.68 34.88 38.44
N LEU A 652 -3.94 33.87 37.60
CA LEU A 652 -2.94 32.91 37.13
C LEU A 652 -1.80 33.61 36.38
N LYS A 653 -0.56 33.32 36.79
CA LYS A 653 0.66 33.82 36.12
C LYS A 653 1.20 32.87 35.07
N HIS A 654 0.84 31.59 35.16
CA HIS A 654 1.25 30.50 34.27
C HIS A 654 0.06 29.59 34.01
N ASP A 655 0.08 28.87 32.88
CA ASP A 655 -0.89 27.82 32.62
C ASP A 655 -0.70 26.70 33.66
N ILE A 656 -1.80 26.13 34.12
CA ILE A 656 -1.77 25.08 35.15
C ILE A 656 -2.64 23.89 34.78
N VAL A 657 -2.33 22.75 35.39
CA VAL A 657 -3.23 21.60 35.50
C VAL A 657 -3.70 21.52 36.95
N TRP A 658 -5.00 21.35 37.16
CA TRP A 658 -5.59 21.21 38.50
C TRP A 658 -6.64 20.10 38.53
N LEU A 659 -6.73 19.36 39.65
CA LEU A 659 -7.71 18.28 39.82
C LEU A 659 -9.06 18.82 40.29
N VAL A 660 -10.10 18.56 39.50
CA VAL A 660 -11.47 19.03 39.74
C VAL A 660 -12.41 17.83 39.87
N LYS A 661 -13.41 17.92 40.75
CA LYS A 661 -14.46 16.92 40.87
C LYS A 661 -15.50 17.14 39.77
N ASP A 662 -15.92 16.07 39.12
CA ASP A 662 -17.05 16.07 38.19
C ASP A 662 -17.93 14.82 38.38
N GLU A 663 -19.14 14.86 37.85
CA GLU A 663 -20.03 13.69 37.78
C GLU A 663 -20.09 13.18 36.35
N VAL A 664 -19.70 11.92 36.15
CA VAL A 664 -19.53 11.33 34.83
C VAL A 664 -20.34 10.04 34.68
N LEU A 665 -21.03 9.90 33.55
CA LEU A 665 -21.67 8.66 33.14
C LEU A 665 -20.67 7.84 32.31
N LEU A 666 -20.13 6.78 32.90
CA LEU A 666 -19.20 5.86 32.24
C LEU A 666 -19.92 5.00 31.18
N PRO A 667 -19.24 4.57 30.11
CA PRO A 667 -19.85 3.69 29.10
C PRO A 667 -20.38 2.39 29.73
N GLY A 668 -21.66 2.08 29.51
CA GLY A 668 -22.31 0.90 30.09
C GLY A 668 -22.84 1.06 31.53
N ALA A 669 -22.63 2.23 32.16
CA ALA A 669 -23.22 2.54 33.47
C ALA A 669 -24.63 3.15 33.32
N ASN A 670 -25.50 2.88 34.30
CA ASN A 670 -26.88 3.39 34.34
C ASN A 670 -27.03 4.65 35.22
N SER A 671 -25.96 5.10 35.88
CA SER A 671 -25.97 6.28 36.75
C SER A 671 -24.59 6.93 36.80
N PRO A 672 -24.50 8.27 36.94
CA PRO A 672 -23.22 8.97 37.03
C PRO A 672 -22.41 8.57 38.27
N VAL A 673 -21.09 8.63 38.16
CA VAL A 673 -20.12 8.45 39.25
C VAL A 673 -19.30 9.72 39.45
N ALA A 674 -18.94 10.02 40.70
CA ALA A 674 -18.14 11.17 41.04
C ALA A 674 -16.64 10.85 40.91
N VAL A 675 -15.91 11.62 40.09
CA VAL A 675 -14.49 11.39 39.80
C VAL A 675 -13.68 12.67 39.94
N LEU A 676 -12.36 12.53 40.09
CA LEU A 676 -11.40 13.61 39.87
C LEU A 676 -10.83 13.52 38.44
N TYR A 677 -10.66 14.66 37.78
CA TYR A 677 -9.98 14.73 36.49
C TYR A 677 -9.05 15.94 36.41
N PRO A 678 -7.96 15.86 35.62
CA PRO A 678 -7.07 17.00 35.40
C PRO A 678 -7.71 18.00 34.44
N LYS A 679 -7.97 19.22 34.93
CA LYS A 679 -8.46 20.35 34.13
C LYS A 679 -7.33 21.35 33.84
N VAL A 680 -7.26 21.82 32.60
CA VAL A 680 -6.31 22.84 32.15
C VAL A 680 -6.90 24.23 32.33
N TYR A 681 -6.13 25.11 32.96
CA TYR A 681 -6.43 26.54 33.06
C TYR A 681 -5.30 27.35 32.41
N LEU A 682 -5.65 28.23 31.47
CA LEU A 682 -4.67 29.12 30.82
C LEU A 682 -4.53 30.42 31.60
N ALA A 683 -3.29 30.90 31.74
CA ALA A 683 -3.07 32.24 32.29
C ALA A 683 -3.58 33.32 31.32
N PRO A 684 -4.07 34.48 31.81
CA PRO A 684 -4.59 35.56 30.95
C PRO A 684 -3.62 36.04 29.87
N LYS A 685 -2.30 35.93 30.08
CA LYS A 685 -1.28 36.28 29.08
C LYS A 685 -1.24 35.26 27.92
N SER A 686 -1.41 33.97 28.21
CA SER A 686 -1.46 32.88 27.21
C SER A 686 -2.74 32.94 26.37
N VAL A 687 -3.86 33.34 26.99
CA VAL A 687 -5.14 33.56 26.31
C VAL A 687 -5.09 34.72 25.31
N LYS A 688 -4.25 35.74 25.56
CA LYS A 688 -4.06 36.87 24.63
C LYS A 688 -3.20 36.54 23.41
N LEU A 689 -2.22 35.64 23.55
CA LEU A 689 -1.34 35.23 22.45
C LEU A 689 -2.03 34.30 21.42
N THR A 690 -3.14 33.67 21.81
CA THR A 690 -3.94 32.76 20.97
C THR A 690 -5.09 33.45 20.24
N ARG A 691 -5.26 34.78 20.40
CA ARG A 691 -6.31 35.61 19.79
C ARG A 691 -5.83 36.53 18.66
N ASN A 692 -4.55 36.49 18.30
CA ASN A 692 -3.98 37.29 17.20
C ASN A 692 -3.76 36.46 15.93
#